data_AF-A0A651F157-F1
#
_entry.id   AF-A0A651F157-F1
#
_cell.length_a   1.000
_cell.length_b   1.000
_cell.length_c   1.000
_cell.angle_alpha   90.00
_cell.angle_beta   90.00
_cell.angle_gamma   90.00
#
_symmetry.space_group_name_H-M   'P 1'
#
loop_
_entity.id
_entity.type
_entity.pdbx_description
1 polymer ?
#
loop_
_entity_poly.entity_id
_entity_poly.type
_entity_poly.pdbx_seq_one_letter_code
_entity_poly.pdbx_strand_id
1 'polypeptide(L)'
;MHMQMLGHARARRATLIDPDVHALRLQRPLAQLHREIHQRPQLRALTLRVVQQAHPRIAQAHQQMPVRVRIAIEHDQPAARPTVRIAHVLAPRPHHHQPLGILRRIQPRLAQEGARPNRPTGVRCGTFFGLRLAPEQIHVRHTPRRMQHFRSIPRHIAHATILSPPRPPPVPCLSQSAPRKEHAVMLESVSVASGRPSTGRAASRADVLVLAHFKGADLDRDALKHDSDGAIAAAAKRSDATGDLGRIVEAFPSDDGPADRVIIVGLGDKSSFSAEAMRSAAAAVGRRLAVTGERNIRVDLSGPIAGAKADSALIGEAFGEALALLTYSRDQYKGTANASTKSKPKLLLHIDDQRFREGVEHGIGLGNSANVARAFSEAPPNICTPDWIAQAAQQMARKYDNLSCRVFKGEDLIKHKLTGIHTVGKASEHKPCMIRLEYKPKQAKRGAKPAVLVGKTMTYDSGGLSIKISGGMRGMKRDMDGGAGVLGAMHAIATVVKPRRPVVALLACAENAISEVAYRPDDIISFRNGVTVEVTNTDAEGRLVLADALCWACEEENPEFIIDMATLTGGVVVALGSTYAGMWCDDDALRAKVESASARSGERVWRLPHHQEYRDLMKSDVADIVNSAPVRGAHPIQGAAFLSYFVEEGIPWCHLDIAGVHASESDKGPYIKNSATGFGARLLADLLDTD
;
A
#
# COMPACT_ATOMS: atom_id res chain seq x y z
N MET A 1 -17.79 43.52 42.43
CA MET A 1 -19.10 44.03 41.95
C MET A 1 -19.41 43.29 40.66
N HIS A 2 -20.45 42.50 40.44
CA HIS A 2 -21.67 42.10 41.15
C HIS A 2 -21.94 40.64 40.65
N MET A 3 -22.09 39.64 41.52
CA MET A 3 -23.37 39.01 41.97
C MET A 3 -24.37 38.72 40.84
N GLN A 4 -25.18 37.67 40.82
CA GLN A 4 -25.35 36.36 41.49
C GLN A 4 -26.74 35.87 40.99
N MET A 5 -26.99 34.55 40.96
CA MET A 5 -28.28 33.85 41.25
C MET A 5 -28.23 32.47 40.57
N LEU A 6 -27.79 31.38 41.21
CA LEU A 6 -28.46 30.53 42.22
C LEU A 6 -29.85 30.01 41.84
N GLY A 7 -29.92 28.68 41.69
CA GLY A 7 -31.12 27.85 41.74
C GLY A 7 -30.74 26.42 42.14
N HIS A 8 -30.93 26.10 43.42
CA HIS A 8 -30.69 24.82 44.10
C HIS A 8 -31.84 23.81 43.92
N ALA A 9 -31.52 22.50 43.94
CA ALA A 9 -32.20 21.45 44.75
C ALA A 9 -31.48 20.09 44.56
N ARG A 10 -30.60 19.66 45.47
CA ARG A 10 -30.82 18.68 46.58
C ARG A 10 -31.47 17.36 46.13
N ALA A 11 -30.74 16.24 46.06
CA ALA A 11 -30.18 15.39 47.13
C ALA A 11 -31.04 14.14 47.40
N ARG A 12 -30.49 12.95 47.16
CA ARG A 12 -30.73 11.73 47.96
C ARG A 12 -29.48 10.83 47.95
N ARG A 13 -28.88 10.67 49.14
CA ARG A 13 -28.02 9.55 49.55
C ARG A 13 -28.91 8.40 50.01
N ALA A 14 -28.51 7.17 49.72
CA ALA A 14 -28.85 5.88 50.36
C ALA A 14 -28.47 4.78 49.34
N THR A 15 -27.77 3.69 49.60
CA THR A 15 -27.23 3.04 50.80
C THR A 15 -26.22 2.00 50.30
N LEU A 16 -25.23 1.64 51.13
CA LEU A 16 -24.47 0.39 50.99
C LEU A 16 -25.42 -0.81 50.82
N ILE A 17 -25.09 -1.72 49.90
CA ILE A 17 -25.61 -3.09 49.93
C ILE A 17 -24.40 -4.05 49.99
N ASP A 18 -24.32 -4.64 51.17
CA ASP A 18 -23.64 -5.84 51.64
C ASP A 18 -23.23 -6.88 50.58
N PRO A 19 -21.99 -7.43 50.63
CA PRO A 19 -21.54 -8.51 49.77
C PRO A 19 -21.97 -9.88 50.32
N ASP A 20 -23.27 -10.16 50.50
CA ASP A 20 -23.75 -11.51 50.75
C ASP A 20 -25.27 -11.62 50.53
N VAL A 21 -25.68 -11.96 49.31
CA VAL A 21 -27.01 -12.53 49.07
C VAL A 21 -26.82 -13.96 48.59
N HIS A 22 -26.84 -14.83 49.59
CA HIS A 22 -27.16 -16.25 49.57
C HIS A 22 -27.14 -16.98 48.21
N ALA A 23 -26.19 -17.91 48.13
CA ALA A 23 -26.21 -19.06 47.25
C ALA A 23 -27.57 -19.78 47.29
N LEU A 24 -28.41 -19.52 46.29
CA LEU A 24 -29.48 -20.42 45.90
C LEU A 24 -28.82 -21.68 45.34
N ARG A 25 -28.64 -22.70 46.20
CA ARG A 25 -28.44 -24.08 45.77
C ARG A 25 -29.66 -24.52 44.96
N LEU A 26 -29.61 -24.28 43.66
CA LEU A 26 -30.52 -24.93 42.73
C LEU A 26 -29.99 -26.36 42.48
N GLN A 27 -30.41 -27.31 43.30
CA GLN A 27 -30.41 -28.72 42.94
C GLN A 27 -31.52 -28.99 41.91
N ARG A 28 -31.46 -28.36 40.74
CA ARG A 28 -32.43 -28.60 39.67
C ARG A 28 -31.74 -28.74 38.31
N PRO A 29 -32.17 -29.68 37.45
CA PRO A 29 -31.58 -29.87 36.13
C PRO A 29 -31.72 -28.62 35.25
N LEU A 30 -30.63 -28.21 34.58
CA LEU A 30 -30.56 -27.02 33.69
C LEU A 30 -31.67 -26.96 32.62
N ALA A 31 -32.23 -28.11 32.22
CA ALA A 31 -33.35 -28.22 31.29
C ALA A 31 -34.66 -27.59 31.81
N GLN A 32 -34.80 -27.41 33.12
CA GLN A 32 -35.92 -26.70 33.73
C GLN A 32 -35.72 -25.18 33.72
N LEU A 33 -34.47 -24.72 33.91
CA LEU A 33 -34.08 -23.31 33.85
C LEU A 33 -34.22 -22.73 32.44
N HIS A 34 -33.88 -23.50 31.40
CA HIS A 34 -34.01 -23.10 29.99
C HIS A 34 -35.48 -22.89 29.58
N ARG A 35 -36.41 -23.66 30.16
CA ARG A 35 -37.86 -23.48 29.93
C ARG A 35 -38.41 -22.25 30.63
N GLU A 36 -37.95 -21.92 31.84
CA GLU A 36 -38.42 -20.74 32.57
C GLU A 36 -37.94 -19.41 31.98
N ILE A 37 -36.70 -19.33 31.48
CA ILE A 37 -36.18 -18.11 30.82
C ILE A 37 -37.01 -17.77 29.56
N HIS A 38 -37.48 -18.80 28.83
CA HIS A 38 -38.33 -18.62 27.66
C HIS A 38 -39.77 -18.23 28.01
N GLN A 39 -40.24 -18.53 29.22
CA GLN A 39 -41.62 -18.29 29.67
C GLN A 39 -41.80 -17.02 30.50
N ARG A 40 -40.71 -16.38 30.97
CA ARG A 40 -40.77 -15.13 31.74
C ARG A 40 -40.38 -13.91 30.90
N PRO A 41 -41.33 -13.01 30.54
CA PRO A 41 -41.09 -11.88 29.64
C PRO A 41 -39.99 -10.92 30.12
N GLN A 42 -39.85 -10.77 31.44
CA GLN A 42 -38.91 -9.83 32.07
C GLN A 42 -37.44 -10.24 31.87
N LEU A 43 -37.14 -11.54 31.93
CA LEU A 43 -35.78 -12.06 31.73
C LEU A 43 -35.36 -11.98 30.25
N ARG A 44 -36.31 -12.25 29.34
CA ARG A 44 -36.10 -12.10 27.89
C ARG A 44 -35.82 -10.64 27.50
N ALA A 45 -36.48 -9.69 28.15
CA ALA A 45 -36.26 -8.26 27.95
C ALA A 45 -34.87 -7.82 28.45
N LEU A 46 -34.39 -8.38 29.57
CA LEU A 46 -33.06 -8.10 30.11
C LEU A 46 -31.96 -8.60 29.16
N THR A 47 -32.08 -9.81 28.63
CA THR A 47 -31.13 -10.38 27.67
C THR A 47 -31.10 -9.59 26.36
N LEU A 48 -32.26 -9.12 25.86
CA LEU A 48 -32.32 -8.28 24.67
C LEU A 48 -31.64 -6.92 24.89
N ARG A 49 -31.81 -6.30 26.07
CA ARG A 49 -31.15 -5.01 26.39
C ARG A 49 -29.63 -5.14 26.41
N VAL A 50 -29.09 -6.22 26.97
CA VAL A 50 -27.65 -6.49 27.00
C VAL A 50 -27.09 -6.68 25.58
N VAL A 51 -27.82 -7.38 24.70
CA VAL A 51 -27.41 -7.57 23.29
C VAL A 51 -27.50 -6.27 22.49
N GLN A 52 -28.51 -5.43 22.74
CA GLN A 52 -28.68 -4.13 22.09
C GLN A 52 -27.61 -3.12 22.52
N GLN A 53 -27.17 -3.14 23.78
CA GLN A 53 -26.07 -2.31 24.27
C GLN A 53 -24.71 -2.73 23.70
N ALA A 54 -24.51 -4.03 23.45
CA ALA A 54 -23.26 -4.55 22.87
C ALA A 54 -23.17 -4.35 21.34
N HIS A 55 -24.29 -4.22 20.62
CA HIS A 55 -24.32 -4.12 19.15
C HIS A 55 -25.34 -3.10 18.62
N PRO A 56 -24.93 -1.83 18.39
CA PRO A 56 -25.82 -0.72 18.00
C PRO A 56 -26.58 -0.95 16.67
N ARG A 57 -25.99 -1.69 15.72
CA ARG A 57 -26.60 -2.00 14.41
C ARG A 57 -27.81 -2.94 14.51
N ILE A 58 -27.91 -3.75 15.57
CA ILE A 58 -29.05 -4.65 15.80
C ILE A 58 -30.25 -3.87 16.38
N ALA A 59 -30.00 -2.83 17.18
CA ALA A 59 -31.03 -1.95 17.72
C ALA A 59 -31.76 -1.17 16.61
N GLN A 60 -31.02 -0.74 15.57
CA GLN A 60 -31.57 -0.01 14.42
C GLN A 60 -32.45 -0.90 13.52
N ALA A 61 -32.10 -2.19 13.36
CA ALA A 61 -32.90 -3.15 12.57
C ALA A 61 -34.21 -3.55 13.27
N HIS A 62 -34.25 -3.56 14.60
CA HIS A 62 -35.43 -3.99 15.37
C HIS A 62 -36.55 -2.94 15.41
N GLN A 63 -36.27 -1.67 15.08
CA GLN A 63 -37.29 -0.63 14.93
C GLN A 63 -38.11 -0.77 13.65
N GLN A 64 -37.63 -1.55 12.67
CA GLN A 64 -38.27 -1.68 11.36
C GLN A 64 -38.94 -3.04 11.11
N MET A 65 -38.51 -4.15 11.73
CA MET A 65 -39.24 -5.44 11.79
C MET A 65 -38.73 -6.35 12.94
N PRO A 66 -39.54 -7.26 13.52
CA PRO A 66 -39.13 -8.10 14.65
C PRO A 66 -38.19 -9.26 14.23
N VAL A 67 -37.00 -9.33 14.84
CA VAL A 67 -35.99 -10.39 14.61
C VAL A 67 -36.15 -11.52 15.62
N ARG A 68 -36.15 -12.79 15.18
CA ARG A 68 -36.11 -13.97 16.09
C ARG A 68 -34.66 -14.40 16.34
N VAL A 69 -34.22 -14.34 17.60
CA VAL A 69 -32.92 -14.86 18.06
C VAL A 69 -33.12 -16.25 18.69
N ARG A 70 -32.33 -17.25 18.28
CA ARG A 70 -32.19 -18.54 18.97
C ARG A 70 -30.81 -18.62 19.62
N ILE A 71 -30.76 -19.05 20.88
CA ILE A 71 -29.54 -19.22 21.67
C ILE A 71 -29.26 -20.73 21.79
N ALA A 72 -28.05 -21.16 21.46
CA ALA A 72 -27.58 -22.53 21.70
C ALA A 72 -26.47 -22.50 22.76
N ILE A 73 -26.45 -23.49 23.65
CA ILE A 73 -25.43 -23.65 24.70
C ILE A 73 -24.79 -25.03 24.45
N GLU A 74 -23.50 -25.07 24.15
CA GLU A 74 -22.72 -26.30 23.99
C GLU A 74 -21.79 -26.52 25.19
N HIS A 75 -21.52 -27.79 25.49
CA HIS A 75 -20.73 -28.24 26.64
C HIS A 75 -19.31 -28.58 26.22
N ASP A 76 -18.31 -27.89 26.78
CA ASP A 76 -16.93 -28.35 26.78
C ASP A 76 -16.41 -28.52 28.22
N GLN A 77 -16.24 -29.79 28.61
CA GLN A 77 -15.54 -30.35 29.78
C GLN A 77 -15.88 -29.86 31.22
N PRO A 78 -15.80 -30.77 32.24
CA PRO A 78 -16.36 -30.52 33.56
C PRO A 78 -15.39 -29.77 34.48
N ALA A 79 -15.07 -28.50 34.18
CA ALA A 79 -14.41 -27.60 35.15
C ALA A 79 -14.38 -26.10 34.78
N ALA A 80 -15.18 -25.61 33.81
CA ALA A 80 -15.15 -24.19 33.43
C ALA A 80 -16.55 -23.55 33.34
N ARG A 81 -16.64 -22.27 33.73
CA ARG A 81 -17.88 -21.46 33.77
C ARG A 81 -18.58 -21.43 32.40
N PRO A 82 -19.92 -21.45 32.33
CA PRO A 82 -20.63 -21.42 31.06
C PRO A 82 -20.40 -20.09 30.33
N THR A 83 -19.97 -20.17 29.07
CA THR A 83 -19.81 -19.01 28.18
C THR A 83 -20.96 -18.97 27.18
N VAL A 84 -21.66 -17.84 27.07
CA VAL A 84 -22.73 -17.63 26.09
C VAL A 84 -22.13 -17.09 24.80
N ARG A 85 -22.27 -17.81 23.68
CA ARG A 85 -21.93 -17.33 22.33
C ARG A 85 -23.18 -17.27 21.45
N ILE A 86 -23.31 -16.20 20.65
CA ILE A 86 -24.43 -16.00 19.72
C ILE A 86 -24.13 -16.76 18.43
N ALA A 87 -24.96 -17.75 18.08
CA ALA A 87 -24.62 -18.67 16.99
C ALA A 87 -25.00 -18.18 15.58
N HIS A 88 -26.13 -17.49 15.33
CA HIS A 88 -26.48 -17.00 13.98
C HIS A 88 -27.52 -15.87 13.99
N VAL A 89 -27.34 -14.86 13.12
CA VAL A 89 -28.36 -13.87 12.74
C VAL A 89 -28.85 -14.22 11.33
N LEU A 90 -30.11 -14.65 11.19
CA LEU A 90 -30.74 -14.89 9.89
C LEU A 90 -31.45 -13.59 9.43
N ALA A 91 -30.90 -12.95 8.40
CA ALA A 91 -31.58 -11.88 7.67
C ALA A 91 -32.01 -12.42 6.28
N PRO A 92 -33.28 -12.27 5.86
CA PRO A 92 -33.69 -12.61 4.50
C PRO A 92 -33.28 -11.53 3.50
N ARG A 93 -32.82 -11.93 2.30
CA ARG A 93 -32.54 -11.03 1.16
C ARG A 93 -33.86 -10.58 0.50
N PRO A 94 -33.95 -9.34 -0.04
CA PRO A 94 -35.12 -8.92 -0.80
C PRO A 94 -35.05 -9.46 -2.25
N HIS A 95 -36.12 -10.10 -2.70
CA HIS A 95 -36.33 -10.46 -4.11
C HIS A 95 -37.48 -9.62 -4.68
N HIS A 96 -37.25 -9.00 -5.84
CA HIS A 96 -38.27 -8.38 -6.69
C HIS A 96 -39.06 -9.45 -7.47
N HIS A 97 -40.37 -9.23 -7.62
CA HIS A 97 -41.37 -10.01 -8.38
C HIS A 97 -41.01 -10.19 -9.88
N GLN A 98 -41.43 -11.23 -10.64
CA GLN A 98 -42.79 -11.69 -10.99
C GLN A 98 -42.80 -13.13 -11.65
N PRO A 99 -43.96 -13.76 -11.97
CA PRO A 99 -44.19 -15.21 -11.86
C PRO A 99 -44.43 -15.98 -13.20
N LEU A 100 -44.34 -17.32 -13.12
CA LEU A 100 -45.03 -18.39 -13.91
C LEU A 100 -44.46 -19.72 -13.37
N GLY A 101 -45.19 -20.63 -12.72
CA GLY A 101 -46.34 -21.37 -13.22
C GLY A 101 -45.87 -22.72 -13.77
N ILE A 102 -46.03 -23.82 -13.01
CA ILE A 102 -46.47 -25.17 -13.44
C ILE A 102 -46.13 -26.23 -12.36
N LEU A 103 -47.19 -26.92 -11.94
CA LEU A 103 -47.25 -28.11 -11.10
C LEU A 103 -46.55 -29.33 -11.73
N ARG A 104 -45.90 -30.16 -10.92
CA ARG A 104 -46.15 -31.63 -10.93
C ARG A 104 -45.67 -32.31 -9.65
N ARG A 105 -46.35 -33.42 -9.37
CA ARG A 105 -46.59 -34.10 -8.10
C ARG A 105 -45.98 -35.52 -8.19
N ILE A 106 -45.74 -36.13 -7.02
CA ILE A 106 -45.84 -37.58 -6.70
C ILE A 106 -44.56 -38.46 -6.72
N GLN A 107 -44.15 -38.79 -5.48
CA GLN A 107 -43.83 -40.08 -4.81
C GLN A 107 -42.61 -40.97 -5.14
N PRO A 108 -42.05 -41.65 -4.10
CA PRO A 108 -40.99 -42.66 -4.18
C PRO A 108 -41.53 -44.10 -4.26
N ARG A 109 -40.73 -45.04 -4.79
CA ARG A 109 -40.96 -46.49 -4.69
C ARG A 109 -39.75 -47.22 -4.06
N LEU A 110 -40.07 -47.91 -2.97
CA LEU A 110 -39.49 -49.14 -2.37
C LEU A 110 -39.45 -50.31 -3.40
N ALA A 111 -38.78 -51.46 -3.28
CA ALA A 111 -37.99 -52.18 -2.26
C ALA A 111 -37.35 -53.46 -2.90
N GLN A 112 -36.63 -54.24 -2.06
CA GLN A 112 -36.40 -55.71 -2.02
C GLN A 112 -34.92 -56.15 -2.14
N GLU A 113 -34.27 -56.62 -1.05
CA GLU A 113 -34.28 -57.97 -0.37
C GLU A 113 -33.32 -58.96 -1.06
N GLY A 114 -32.51 -59.84 -0.44
CA GLY A 114 -32.22 -60.25 0.95
C GLY A 114 -30.69 -60.46 1.15
N ALA A 115 -30.11 -61.11 2.16
CA ALA A 115 -30.51 -62.12 3.13
C ALA A 115 -29.53 -62.08 4.35
N ARG A 116 -29.96 -62.58 5.52
CA ARG A 116 -29.16 -62.86 6.75
C ARG A 116 -28.98 -64.40 6.91
N PRO A 117 -28.43 -65.00 8.00
CA PRO A 117 -27.60 -64.51 9.13
C PRO A 117 -26.36 -65.41 9.45
N ASN A 118 -25.47 -64.98 10.36
CA ASN A 118 -25.07 -65.74 11.56
C ASN A 118 -24.01 -65.00 12.42
N ARG A 119 -24.19 -65.09 13.74
CA ARG A 119 -23.26 -64.80 14.87
C ARG A 119 -23.14 -66.13 15.64
N PRO A 120 -22.14 -66.42 16.52
CA PRO A 120 -21.83 -65.58 17.71
C PRO A 120 -20.41 -65.71 18.35
N THR A 121 -20.24 -65.03 19.51
CA THR A 121 -19.27 -65.22 20.63
C THR A 121 -17.77 -64.89 20.40
N GLY A 122 -16.97 -64.30 21.30
CA GLY A 122 -17.07 -63.82 22.70
C GLY A 122 -15.64 -63.74 23.34
N VAL A 123 -15.47 -62.94 24.42
CA VAL A 123 -14.39 -63.04 25.48
C VAL A 123 -12.99 -62.45 25.13
N ARG A 124 -12.16 -61.83 25.99
CA ARG A 124 -12.16 -61.01 27.23
C ARG A 124 -10.70 -60.53 27.47
N CYS A 125 -10.56 -59.43 28.23
CA CYS A 125 -9.51 -59.08 29.22
C CYS A 125 -8.02 -58.90 28.86
N GLY A 126 -7.45 -57.81 29.42
CA GLY A 126 -6.01 -57.69 29.71
C GLY A 126 -5.53 -56.26 29.98
N THR A 127 -5.79 -55.72 31.17
CA THR A 127 -5.11 -54.55 31.78
C THR A 127 -3.66 -54.87 32.19
N PHE A 128 -2.74 -53.88 32.21
CA PHE A 128 -1.91 -53.43 33.38
C PHE A 128 -0.81 -52.40 32.97
N PHE A 129 -0.70 -51.32 33.77
CA PHE A 129 0.44 -50.44 34.16
C PHE A 129 1.54 -50.07 33.13
N GLY A 130 2.02 -48.82 32.99
CA GLY A 130 2.20 -47.72 33.93
C GLY A 130 3.69 -47.56 34.26
N LEU A 131 4.38 -46.53 33.72
CA LEU A 131 5.61 -45.93 34.31
C LEU A 131 6.04 -44.66 33.54
N ARG A 132 6.14 -43.54 34.27
CA ARG A 132 6.91 -42.34 33.92
C ARG A 132 8.39 -42.60 34.21
N LEU A 133 9.30 -41.90 33.51
CA LEU A 133 10.49 -41.27 34.10
C LEU A 133 11.10 -40.25 33.10
N ALA A 134 11.82 -39.27 33.66
CA ALA A 134 12.21 -37.97 33.12
C ALA A 134 13.62 -38.00 32.44
N PRO A 135 14.16 -36.85 31.96
CA PRO A 135 15.15 -36.76 30.88
C PRO A 135 16.62 -36.70 31.34
N GLU A 136 17.55 -37.00 30.43
CA GLU A 136 18.98 -36.68 30.58
C GLU A 136 19.51 -35.83 29.41
N GLN A 137 20.33 -34.86 29.78
CA GLN A 137 21.17 -34.02 28.92
C GLN A 137 22.46 -34.76 28.55
N ILE A 138 22.93 -34.63 27.30
CA ILE A 138 24.34 -34.84 26.95
C ILE A 138 24.81 -33.74 26.00
N HIS A 139 25.86 -33.03 26.44
CA HIS A 139 26.73 -32.15 25.66
C HIS A 139 28.00 -32.93 25.32
N VAL A 140 28.44 -33.01 24.05
CA VAL A 140 29.88 -33.06 23.68
C VAL A 140 30.08 -32.52 22.25
N ARG A 141 31.01 -31.56 22.11
CA ARG A 141 31.62 -31.06 20.86
C ARG A 141 32.72 -32.00 20.35
N HIS A 142 32.86 -32.16 19.04
CA HIS A 142 34.06 -31.83 18.22
C HIS A 142 34.13 -32.63 16.90
N THR A 143 34.17 -31.90 15.79
CA THR A 143 34.77 -32.27 14.48
C THR A 143 36.30 -32.43 14.59
N PRO A 144 37.11 -32.82 13.56
CA PRO A 144 36.83 -33.05 12.11
C PRO A 144 37.54 -34.28 11.48
N ARG A 145 37.21 -34.66 10.23
CA ARG A 145 38.19 -34.88 9.13
C ARG A 145 37.55 -35.27 7.79
N ARG A 146 38.19 -34.76 6.73
CA ARG A 146 37.97 -34.99 5.29
C ARG A 146 38.21 -36.43 4.87
N MET A 147 37.49 -36.91 3.84
CA MET A 147 38.08 -37.71 2.75
C MET A 147 37.30 -37.55 1.44
N GLN A 148 38.05 -37.70 0.34
CA GLN A 148 37.73 -37.33 -1.03
C GLN A 148 37.00 -38.44 -1.82
N HIS A 149 36.30 -37.99 -2.87
CA HIS A 149 36.01 -38.60 -4.18
C HIS A 149 35.72 -40.11 -4.29
N PHE A 150 34.54 -40.43 -4.84
CA PHE A 150 34.39 -41.52 -5.81
C PHE A 150 33.39 -41.18 -6.92
N ARG A 151 33.70 -41.70 -8.10
CA ARG A 151 33.13 -41.42 -9.42
C ARG A 151 31.78 -42.12 -9.69
N SER A 152 31.00 -41.46 -10.55
CA SER A 152 29.97 -41.90 -11.51
C SER A 152 29.74 -43.40 -11.78
N ILE A 153 28.46 -43.76 -12.01
CA ILE A 153 27.92 -44.67 -13.07
C ILE A 153 26.36 -44.54 -13.10
N PRO A 154 25.68 -44.80 -14.25
CA PRO A 154 24.44 -44.13 -14.66
C PRO A 154 23.16 -44.93 -14.38
N ARG A 155 22.00 -44.25 -14.39
CA ARG A 155 20.67 -44.89 -14.33
C ARG A 155 19.96 -44.84 -15.68
N HIS A 156 19.56 -46.02 -16.13
CA HIS A 156 18.73 -46.28 -17.29
C HIS A 156 17.33 -45.66 -17.16
N ILE A 157 16.87 -45.07 -18.26
CA ILE A 157 15.52 -44.54 -18.48
C ILE A 157 14.66 -45.67 -19.02
N ALA A 158 13.53 -45.95 -18.35
CA ALA A 158 12.46 -46.78 -18.88
C ALA A 158 11.24 -45.89 -19.18
N HIS A 159 10.82 -45.94 -20.44
CA HIS A 159 9.64 -45.28 -20.99
C HIS A 159 8.36 -45.88 -20.41
N ALA A 160 7.39 -45.02 -20.06
CA ALA A 160 6.00 -45.39 -19.89
C ALA A 160 5.10 -44.40 -20.64
N THR A 161 4.26 -44.99 -21.48
CA THR A 161 3.42 -44.43 -22.54
C THR A 161 2.35 -43.46 -22.03
N ILE A 162 2.21 -42.33 -22.71
CA ILE A 162 1.16 -41.32 -22.50
C ILE A 162 -0.11 -41.75 -23.24
N LEU A 163 -1.22 -41.93 -22.50
CA LEU A 163 -2.57 -42.02 -23.07
C LEU A 163 -3.21 -40.62 -23.04
N SER A 164 -3.53 -40.11 -24.23
CA SER A 164 -4.24 -38.84 -24.44
C SER A 164 -5.74 -38.95 -24.12
N PRO A 165 -6.36 -37.94 -23.48
CA PRO A 165 -7.83 -37.84 -23.42
C PRO A 165 -8.41 -37.03 -24.60
N PRO A 166 -9.70 -37.24 -24.95
CA PRO A 166 -10.31 -36.76 -26.20
C PRO A 166 -10.71 -35.28 -26.19
N ARG A 167 -10.79 -34.66 -27.38
CA ARG A 167 -11.27 -33.29 -27.61
C ARG A 167 -12.81 -33.19 -27.48
N PRO A 168 -13.37 -32.12 -26.89
CA PRO A 168 -14.80 -31.84 -26.93
C PRO A 168 -15.22 -31.06 -28.20
N PRO A 169 -16.50 -31.14 -28.62
CA PRO A 169 -17.03 -30.47 -29.82
C PRO A 169 -17.32 -28.96 -29.56
N PRO A 170 -17.49 -28.14 -30.61
CA PRO A 170 -17.69 -26.70 -30.47
C PRO A 170 -19.15 -26.37 -30.11
N VAL A 171 -19.36 -25.36 -29.26
CA VAL A 171 -20.69 -24.85 -28.90
C VAL A 171 -20.71 -23.32 -29.13
N PRO A 172 -21.81 -22.72 -29.63
CA PRO A 172 -21.80 -21.39 -30.23
C PRO A 172 -21.78 -20.24 -29.21
N CYS A 173 -21.34 -19.09 -29.72
CA CYS A 173 -21.26 -17.79 -29.06
C CYS A 173 -22.61 -17.34 -28.45
N LEU A 174 -22.60 -17.00 -27.16
CA LEU A 174 -23.58 -16.11 -26.55
C LEU A 174 -22.83 -15.00 -25.83
N SER A 175 -22.88 -13.83 -26.45
CA SER A 175 -22.45 -12.55 -25.91
C SER A 175 -23.30 -12.15 -24.71
N GLN A 176 -22.68 -12.06 -23.54
CA GLN A 176 -22.96 -11.08 -22.48
C GLN A 176 -21.98 -11.38 -21.34
N SER A 177 -20.77 -10.81 -21.42
CA SER A 177 -19.85 -10.80 -20.29
C SER A 177 -20.15 -9.61 -19.40
N ALA A 178 -20.71 -9.87 -18.21
CA ALA A 178 -20.50 -9.02 -17.04
C ALA A 178 -18.99 -8.78 -16.84
N PRO A 179 -18.56 -7.65 -16.24
CA PRO A 179 -17.15 -7.29 -16.18
C PRO A 179 -16.38 -8.39 -15.43
N ARG A 180 -15.53 -9.12 -16.17
CA ARG A 180 -14.48 -9.93 -15.55
C ARG A 180 -13.63 -8.98 -14.73
N LYS A 181 -13.28 -9.38 -13.50
CA LYS A 181 -12.22 -8.72 -12.74
C LYS A 181 -10.99 -8.63 -13.65
N GLU A 182 -10.72 -7.45 -14.20
CA GLU A 182 -9.50 -7.20 -14.95
C GLU A 182 -8.34 -7.45 -13.99
N HIS A 183 -7.64 -8.57 -14.17
CA HIS A 183 -6.33 -8.71 -13.57
C HIS A 183 -5.51 -7.52 -14.07
N ALA A 184 -4.94 -6.73 -13.15
CA ALA A 184 -4.11 -5.57 -13.49
C ALA A 184 -3.13 -5.95 -14.61
N VAL A 185 -3.40 -5.43 -15.81
CA VAL A 185 -2.64 -5.76 -17.02
C VAL A 185 -1.44 -4.82 -17.04
N MET A 186 -0.23 -5.40 -17.06
CA MET A 186 1.02 -4.66 -16.88
C MET A 186 1.91 -4.78 -18.10
N LEU A 187 2.71 -3.75 -18.33
CA LEU A 187 3.78 -3.72 -19.32
C LEU A 187 5.04 -4.38 -18.76
N GLU A 188 5.94 -4.85 -19.63
CA GLU A 188 7.26 -5.33 -19.19
C GLU A 188 8.25 -4.16 -19.09
N SER A 189 8.30 -3.32 -20.12
CA SER A 189 9.16 -2.14 -20.19
C SER A 189 8.62 -1.16 -21.23
N VAL A 190 9.05 0.09 -21.14
CA VAL A 190 8.74 1.14 -22.11
C VAL A 190 10.02 1.87 -22.45
N SER A 191 10.27 2.09 -23.73
CA SER A 191 11.42 2.83 -24.25
C SER A 191 11.04 3.64 -25.48
N VAL A 192 11.78 4.70 -25.75
CA VAL A 192 11.62 5.53 -26.96
C VAL A 192 12.68 5.13 -27.99
N ALA A 193 12.29 5.04 -29.26
CA ALA A 193 13.21 4.71 -30.35
C ALA A 193 14.24 5.83 -30.58
N SER A 194 15.52 5.47 -30.76
CA SER A 194 16.58 6.40 -31.09
C SER A 194 16.61 6.71 -32.60
N GLY A 195 16.52 8.00 -32.97
CA GLY A 195 16.64 8.47 -34.35
C GLY A 195 15.31 8.62 -35.11
N ARG A 196 15.34 9.28 -36.28
CA ARG A 196 14.19 9.31 -37.21
C ARG A 196 13.99 7.90 -37.78
N PRO A 197 12.75 7.42 -37.95
CA PRO A 197 12.50 6.12 -38.58
C PRO A 197 13.20 6.06 -39.94
N SER A 198 13.88 4.94 -40.20
CA SER A 198 14.57 4.71 -41.46
C SER A 198 13.57 4.83 -42.62
N THR A 199 13.97 5.46 -43.71
CA THR A 199 13.12 5.82 -44.86
C THR A 199 12.70 4.63 -45.73
N GLY A 200 12.71 3.40 -45.18
CA GLY A 200 12.26 2.18 -45.85
C GLY A 200 10.84 1.82 -45.47
N ARG A 201 9.94 1.68 -46.45
CA ARG A 201 8.50 1.41 -46.29
C ARG A 201 8.17 0.13 -45.49
N ALA A 202 9.10 -0.82 -45.38
CA ALA A 202 8.97 -2.05 -44.58
C ALA A 202 9.52 -1.94 -43.13
N ALA A 203 10.26 -0.87 -42.82
CA ALA A 203 10.81 -0.58 -41.49
C ALA A 203 10.02 0.53 -40.75
N SER A 204 8.94 1.03 -41.35
CA SER A 204 8.23 2.26 -40.92
C SER A 204 6.77 2.08 -40.52
N ARG A 205 6.18 0.87 -40.64
CA ARG A 205 4.79 0.61 -40.22
C ARG A 205 4.77 0.24 -38.74
N ALA A 206 4.10 1.06 -37.92
CA ALA A 206 3.92 0.76 -36.51
C ALA A 206 2.82 -0.30 -36.33
N ASP A 207 2.91 -1.11 -35.28
CA ASP A 207 1.84 -2.04 -34.92
C ASP A 207 0.59 -1.23 -34.50
N VAL A 208 0.80 -0.13 -33.77
CA VAL A 208 -0.26 0.75 -33.27
C VAL A 208 0.07 2.22 -33.50
N LEU A 209 -0.90 3.01 -33.96
CA LEU A 209 -0.87 4.47 -33.91
C LEU A 209 -1.79 4.97 -32.79
N VAL A 210 -1.28 5.83 -31.91
CA VAL A 210 -2.05 6.48 -30.84
C VAL A 210 -2.33 7.93 -31.24
N LEU A 211 -3.63 8.25 -31.32
CA LEU A 211 -4.18 9.58 -31.55
C LEU A 211 -5.07 9.97 -30.37
N ALA A 212 -5.45 11.24 -30.28
CA ALA A 212 -6.37 11.69 -29.24
C ALA A 212 -7.33 12.78 -29.71
N HIS A 213 -8.42 12.96 -28.96
CA HIS A 213 -9.35 14.05 -29.18
C HIS A 213 -9.99 14.52 -27.87
N PHE A 214 -10.49 15.76 -27.87
CA PHE A 214 -11.21 16.32 -26.74
C PHE A 214 -12.70 15.95 -26.80
N LYS A 215 -13.36 15.99 -25.65
CA LYS A 215 -14.80 15.79 -25.54
C LYS A 215 -15.56 16.76 -26.45
N GLY A 216 -16.44 16.21 -27.28
CA GLY A 216 -17.25 16.97 -28.23
C GLY A 216 -16.46 17.62 -29.38
N ALA A 217 -15.18 17.29 -29.55
CA ALA A 217 -14.36 17.76 -30.66
C ALA A 217 -14.12 16.62 -31.67
N ASP A 218 -14.14 16.99 -32.96
CA ASP A 218 -13.65 16.13 -34.04
C ASP A 218 -12.12 15.94 -33.94
N LEU A 219 -11.60 14.92 -34.61
CA LEU A 219 -10.17 14.77 -34.82
C LEU A 219 -9.59 16.00 -35.54
N ASP A 220 -8.42 16.44 -35.11
CA ASP A 220 -7.73 17.54 -35.76
C ASP A 220 -7.16 17.14 -37.13
N ARG A 221 -6.73 18.15 -37.90
CA ARG A 221 -6.22 17.95 -39.25
C ARG A 221 -4.94 17.13 -39.30
N ASP A 222 -4.10 17.18 -38.27
CA ASP A 222 -2.85 16.42 -38.24
C ASP A 222 -3.14 14.93 -38.01
N ALA A 223 -4.06 14.61 -37.11
CA ALA A 223 -4.58 13.26 -36.92
C ALA A 223 -5.19 12.67 -38.21
N LEU A 224 -5.96 13.47 -38.96
CA LEU A 224 -6.59 13.03 -40.22
C LEU A 224 -5.61 12.83 -41.38
N LYS A 225 -4.36 13.35 -41.32
CA LYS A 225 -3.33 13.07 -42.35
C LYS A 225 -2.96 11.58 -42.40
N HIS A 226 -3.17 10.86 -41.31
CA HIS A 226 -2.92 9.41 -41.24
C HIS A 226 -4.09 8.58 -41.79
N ASP A 227 -5.23 9.20 -42.11
CA ASP A 227 -6.46 8.50 -42.52
C ASP A 227 -6.54 8.29 -44.04
N SER A 228 -5.71 7.39 -44.58
CA SER A 228 -5.62 7.15 -46.03
C SER A 228 -6.86 6.47 -46.63
N ASP A 229 -7.63 5.74 -45.83
CA ASP A 229 -8.78 4.93 -46.27
C ASP A 229 -10.11 5.30 -45.60
N GLY A 230 -10.12 6.30 -44.71
CA GLY A 230 -11.31 6.78 -44.00
C GLY A 230 -11.67 5.99 -42.74
N ALA A 231 -10.91 4.95 -42.37
CA ALA A 231 -11.20 4.12 -41.20
C ALA A 231 -11.09 4.91 -39.89
N ILE A 232 -10.14 5.85 -39.79
CA ILE A 232 -9.91 6.64 -38.58
C ILE A 232 -11.06 7.63 -38.37
N ALA A 233 -11.46 8.37 -39.42
CA ALA A 233 -12.60 9.28 -39.36
C ALA A 233 -13.91 8.53 -39.08
N ALA A 234 -14.10 7.34 -39.65
CA ALA A 234 -15.27 6.51 -39.37
C ALA A 234 -15.32 6.08 -37.90
N ALA A 235 -14.19 5.67 -37.32
CA ALA A 235 -14.09 5.31 -35.91
C ALA A 235 -14.38 6.50 -34.98
N ALA A 236 -13.85 7.68 -35.30
CA ALA A 236 -14.06 8.91 -34.53
C ALA A 236 -15.53 9.39 -34.54
N LYS A 237 -16.33 8.99 -35.53
CA LYS A 237 -17.77 9.33 -35.63
C LYS A 237 -18.69 8.33 -34.93
N ARG A 238 -18.16 7.23 -34.37
CA ARG A 238 -18.99 6.26 -33.65
C ARG A 238 -19.52 6.88 -32.36
N SER A 239 -20.69 6.41 -31.93
CA SER A 239 -21.36 6.90 -30.71
C SER A 239 -20.54 6.72 -29.43
N ASP A 240 -19.54 5.84 -29.44
CA ASP A 240 -18.68 5.56 -28.30
C ASP A 240 -17.35 6.34 -28.30
N ALA A 241 -17.09 7.13 -29.36
CA ALA A 241 -15.99 8.09 -29.47
C ALA A 241 -16.40 9.42 -28.84
N THR A 242 -16.67 9.42 -27.53
CA THR A 242 -17.22 10.59 -26.83
C THR A 242 -16.17 11.66 -26.52
N GLY A 243 -14.88 11.29 -26.54
CA GLY A 243 -13.77 12.13 -26.06
C GLY A 243 -13.71 12.27 -24.53
N ASP A 244 -14.53 11.53 -23.78
CA ASP A 244 -14.43 11.47 -22.32
C ASP A 244 -13.05 10.97 -21.89
N LEU A 245 -12.56 11.45 -20.74
CA LEU A 245 -11.20 11.19 -20.29
C LEU A 245 -10.89 9.68 -20.21
N GLY A 246 -9.87 9.24 -20.95
CA GLY A 246 -9.43 7.85 -21.01
C GLY A 246 -10.36 6.91 -21.78
N ARG A 247 -11.45 7.41 -22.38
CA ARG A 247 -12.31 6.62 -23.27
C ARG A 247 -11.52 6.29 -24.53
N ILE A 248 -11.45 5.00 -24.88
CA ILE A 248 -10.74 4.53 -26.07
C ILE A 248 -11.74 4.08 -27.13
N VAL A 249 -11.48 4.49 -28.37
CA VAL A 249 -12.05 3.94 -29.59
C VAL A 249 -10.93 3.45 -30.48
N GLU A 250 -11.18 2.38 -31.22
CA GLU A 250 -10.19 1.75 -32.10
C GLU A 250 -10.66 1.76 -33.55
N ALA A 251 -9.72 1.98 -34.46
CA ALA A 251 -9.86 1.77 -35.90
C ALA A 251 -8.87 0.70 -36.38
N PHE A 252 -9.20 0.05 -37.48
CA PHE A 252 -8.37 -0.96 -38.13
C PHE A 252 -8.23 -0.60 -39.62
N PRO A 253 -7.22 0.23 -39.96
CA PRO A 253 -6.95 0.59 -41.34
C PRO A 253 -6.60 -0.62 -42.22
N SER A 254 -6.68 -0.43 -43.53
CA SER A 254 -6.20 -1.34 -44.56
C SER A 254 -4.67 -1.49 -44.54
N ASP A 255 -4.13 -2.39 -45.36
CA ASP A 255 -2.69 -2.66 -45.39
C ASP A 255 -1.81 -1.48 -45.85
N ASP A 256 -2.39 -0.52 -46.56
CA ASP A 256 -1.73 0.74 -46.92
C ASP A 256 -1.93 1.84 -45.85
N GLY A 257 -2.59 1.51 -44.74
CA GLY A 257 -2.82 2.38 -43.60
C GLY A 257 -1.58 2.62 -42.74
N PRO A 258 -1.66 3.56 -41.77
CA PRO A 258 -0.51 4.00 -40.97
C PRO A 258 -0.03 2.96 -39.95
N ALA A 259 -0.91 2.04 -39.54
CA ALA A 259 -0.68 1.00 -38.55
C ALA A 259 -1.76 -0.09 -38.64
N ASP A 260 -1.51 -1.26 -38.04
CA ASP A 260 -2.50 -2.36 -37.97
C ASP A 260 -3.70 -2.01 -37.07
N ARG A 261 -3.45 -1.17 -36.07
CA ARG A 261 -4.45 -0.67 -35.12
C ARG A 261 -4.24 0.82 -34.90
N VAL A 262 -5.33 1.58 -34.83
CA VAL A 262 -5.30 2.97 -34.36
C VAL A 262 -6.09 3.06 -33.07
N ILE A 263 -5.48 3.57 -32.01
CA ILE A 263 -6.12 3.88 -30.73
C ILE A 263 -6.38 5.38 -30.70
N ILE A 264 -7.65 5.77 -30.60
CA ILE A 264 -8.07 7.15 -30.39
C ILE A 264 -8.50 7.28 -28.92
N VAL A 265 -7.77 8.06 -28.13
CA VAL A 265 -8.05 8.26 -26.70
C VAL A 265 -8.70 9.62 -26.44
N GLY A 266 -9.73 9.64 -25.59
CA GLY A 266 -10.38 10.86 -25.14
C GLY A 266 -9.56 11.58 -24.06
N LEU A 267 -9.38 12.89 -24.22
CA LEU A 267 -8.64 13.76 -23.30
C LEU A 267 -9.55 14.49 -22.29
N GLY A 268 -10.86 14.28 -22.37
CA GLY A 268 -11.84 15.01 -21.57
C GLY A 268 -12.07 16.43 -22.05
N ASP A 269 -12.47 17.32 -21.14
CA ASP A 269 -12.78 18.72 -21.45
C ASP A 269 -11.51 19.53 -21.70
N LYS A 270 -11.42 20.14 -22.88
CA LYS A 270 -10.24 20.92 -23.32
C LYS A 270 -9.81 22.02 -22.34
N SER A 271 -10.76 22.68 -21.69
CA SER A 271 -10.49 23.76 -20.72
C SER A 271 -9.86 23.26 -19.41
N SER A 272 -9.99 21.96 -19.10
CA SER A 272 -9.45 21.32 -17.91
C SER A 272 -8.24 20.43 -18.20
N PHE A 273 -7.77 20.42 -19.45
CA PHE A 273 -6.67 19.58 -19.87
C PHE A 273 -5.38 19.95 -19.13
N SER A 274 -4.73 18.93 -18.58
CA SER A 274 -3.61 19.06 -17.65
C SER A 274 -2.71 17.83 -17.71
N ALA A 275 -1.54 17.90 -17.08
CA ALA A 275 -0.65 16.75 -16.89
C ALA A 275 -1.36 15.55 -16.23
N GLU A 276 -2.21 15.78 -15.22
CA GLU A 276 -2.97 14.70 -14.56
C GLU A 276 -4.02 14.07 -15.50
N ALA A 277 -4.68 14.87 -16.34
CA ALA A 277 -5.57 14.34 -17.37
C ALA A 277 -4.78 13.49 -18.37
N MET A 278 -3.61 13.95 -18.81
CA MET A 278 -2.75 13.16 -19.69
C MET A 278 -2.27 11.86 -19.03
N ARG A 279 -1.83 11.88 -17.76
CA ARG A 279 -1.48 10.67 -17.00
C ARG A 279 -2.61 9.65 -17.00
N SER A 280 -3.85 10.11 -16.85
CA SER A 280 -5.04 9.25 -16.86
C SER A 280 -5.32 8.66 -18.25
N ALA A 281 -5.25 9.48 -19.31
CA ALA A 281 -5.44 9.02 -20.69
C ALA A 281 -4.34 8.05 -21.12
N ALA A 282 -3.08 8.37 -20.83
CA ALA A 282 -1.93 7.52 -21.10
C ALA A 282 -2.01 6.18 -20.35
N ALA A 283 -2.51 6.18 -19.11
CA ALA A 283 -2.74 4.94 -18.38
C ALA A 283 -3.81 4.07 -19.03
N ALA A 284 -4.88 4.66 -19.60
CA ALA A 284 -5.87 3.91 -20.36
C ALA A 284 -5.24 3.27 -21.61
N VAL A 285 -4.44 4.03 -22.35
CA VAL A 285 -3.69 3.54 -23.52
C VAL A 285 -2.75 2.40 -23.11
N GLY A 286 -1.92 2.60 -22.09
CA GLY A 286 -0.97 1.59 -21.61
C GLY A 286 -1.64 0.29 -21.17
N ARG A 287 -2.78 0.37 -20.47
CA ARG A 287 -3.57 -0.81 -20.09
C ARG A 287 -4.14 -1.52 -21.30
N ARG A 288 -4.61 -0.78 -22.31
CA ARG A 288 -5.10 -1.37 -23.56
C ARG A 288 -3.98 -2.11 -24.29
N LEU A 289 -2.82 -1.48 -24.44
CA LEU A 289 -1.63 -2.07 -25.06
C LEU A 289 -1.14 -3.32 -24.32
N ALA A 290 -1.22 -3.32 -22.98
CA ALA A 290 -0.87 -4.48 -22.18
C ALA A 290 -1.79 -5.70 -22.44
N VAL A 291 -3.04 -5.46 -22.88
CA VAL A 291 -4.00 -6.52 -23.25
C VAL A 291 -3.77 -7.02 -24.66
N THR A 292 -3.51 -6.11 -25.59
CA THR A 292 -3.46 -6.39 -27.02
C THR A 292 -2.09 -6.95 -27.45
N GLY A 293 -1.01 -6.59 -26.75
CA GLY A 293 0.29 -7.25 -26.83
C GLY A 293 1.24 -6.73 -27.92
N GLU A 294 0.85 -5.71 -28.66
CA GLU A 294 1.68 -5.01 -29.65
C GLU A 294 2.87 -4.29 -29.00
N ARG A 295 3.92 -4.04 -29.78
CA ARG A 295 5.22 -3.57 -29.26
C ARG A 295 5.68 -2.27 -29.89
N ASN A 296 5.45 -2.07 -31.19
CA ASN A 296 5.89 -0.87 -31.91
C ASN A 296 4.74 0.14 -31.96
N ILE A 297 4.84 1.21 -31.18
CA ILE A 297 3.76 2.17 -30.97
C ILE A 297 4.20 3.53 -31.52
N ARG A 298 3.48 4.07 -32.50
CA ARG A 298 3.62 5.47 -32.91
C ARG A 298 2.65 6.32 -32.10
N VAL A 299 3.11 7.47 -31.60
CA VAL A 299 2.28 8.40 -30.83
C VAL A 299 2.28 9.75 -31.51
N ASP A 300 1.09 10.23 -31.90
CA ASP A 300 0.90 11.57 -32.45
C ASP A 300 -0.22 12.29 -31.71
N LEU A 301 0.19 13.17 -30.79
CA LEU A 301 -0.69 14.00 -29.95
C LEU A 301 -0.45 15.49 -30.21
N SER A 302 0.27 15.84 -31.28
CA SER A 302 0.73 17.19 -31.56
C SER A 302 -0.43 18.18 -31.72
N GLY A 303 -1.45 17.81 -32.51
CA GLY A 303 -2.66 18.58 -32.74
C GLY A 303 -3.43 18.94 -31.46
N PRO A 304 -3.84 17.97 -30.63
CA PRO A 304 -4.58 18.26 -29.39
C PRO A 304 -3.77 19.08 -28.38
N ILE A 305 -2.47 18.82 -28.23
CA ILE A 305 -1.58 19.57 -27.33
C ILE A 305 -1.48 21.04 -27.77
N ALA A 306 -1.20 21.28 -29.05
CA ALA A 306 -1.13 22.63 -29.61
C ALA A 306 -2.49 23.34 -29.50
N GLY A 307 -3.58 22.64 -29.79
CA GLY A 307 -4.94 23.15 -29.68
C GLY A 307 -5.31 23.61 -28.27
N ALA A 308 -4.83 22.91 -27.24
CA ALA A 308 -5.03 23.27 -25.82
C ALA A 308 -4.00 24.29 -25.29
N LYS A 309 -2.99 24.67 -26.09
CA LYS A 309 -1.86 25.52 -25.68
C LYS A 309 -1.12 24.96 -24.45
N ALA A 310 -1.05 23.63 -24.35
CA ALA A 310 -0.34 22.96 -23.27
C ALA A 310 1.16 22.87 -23.57
N ASP A 311 1.99 22.79 -22.53
CA ASP A 311 3.42 22.55 -22.70
C ASP A 311 3.65 21.09 -23.14
N SER A 312 4.13 20.91 -24.37
CA SER A 312 4.38 19.59 -24.97
C SER A 312 5.34 18.73 -24.14
N ALA A 313 6.37 19.33 -23.51
CA ALA A 313 7.32 18.58 -22.68
C ALA A 313 6.66 18.07 -21.38
N LEU A 314 5.89 18.92 -20.70
CA LEU A 314 5.17 18.55 -19.47
C LEU A 314 4.09 17.47 -19.74
N ILE A 315 3.37 17.57 -20.86
CA ILE A 315 2.39 16.56 -21.26
C ILE A 315 3.09 15.25 -21.67
N GLY A 316 4.24 15.33 -22.34
CA GLY A 316 5.10 14.19 -22.63
C GLY A 316 5.58 13.48 -21.37
N GLU A 317 6.04 14.23 -20.38
CA GLU A 317 6.44 13.70 -19.06
C GLU A 317 5.30 12.92 -18.42
N ALA A 318 4.11 13.52 -18.29
CA ALA A 318 2.94 12.85 -17.76
C ALA A 318 2.56 11.56 -18.53
N PHE A 319 2.70 11.56 -19.85
CA PHE A 319 2.46 10.38 -20.69
C PHE A 319 3.49 9.27 -20.39
N GLY A 320 4.77 9.61 -20.37
CA GLY A 320 5.87 8.68 -20.07
C GLY A 320 5.78 8.10 -18.67
N GLU A 321 5.48 8.93 -17.67
CA GLU A 321 5.27 8.51 -16.27
C GLU A 321 4.18 7.45 -16.17
N ALA A 322 3.01 7.70 -16.77
CA ALA A 322 1.88 6.79 -16.69
C ALA A 322 2.21 5.41 -17.27
N LEU A 323 2.87 5.37 -18.43
CA LEU A 323 3.28 4.12 -19.06
C LEU A 323 4.35 3.40 -18.23
N ALA A 324 5.34 4.12 -17.71
CA ALA A 324 6.37 3.53 -16.87
C ALA A 324 5.79 2.99 -15.55
N LEU A 325 4.89 3.70 -14.88
CA LEU A 325 4.20 3.22 -13.67
C LEU A 325 3.38 1.94 -13.92
N LEU A 326 2.92 1.70 -15.15
CA LEU A 326 2.25 0.47 -15.56
C LEU A 326 3.21 -0.72 -15.83
N THR A 327 4.52 -0.53 -15.72
CA THR A 327 5.50 -1.63 -15.78
C THR A 327 5.65 -2.38 -14.45
N TYR A 328 5.15 -1.82 -13.35
CA TYR A 328 5.32 -2.39 -12.03
C TYR A 328 4.61 -3.75 -11.86
N SER A 329 5.33 -4.79 -11.48
CA SER A 329 4.78 -6.14 -11.34
C SER A 329 4.82 -6.63 -9.90
N ARG A 330 3.68 -7.10 -9.37
CA ARG A 330 3.57 -7.79 -8.08
C ARG A 330 3.69 -9.31 -8.18
N ASP A 331 4.07 -9.82 -9.34
CA ASP A 331 4.06 -11.25 -9.61
C ASP A 331 5.30 -11.98 -9.05
N GLN A 332 6.31 -11.25 -8.56
CA GLN A 332 7.59 -11.78 -8.08
C GLN A 332 7.44 -12.92 -7.04
N TYR A 333 6.41 -12.84 -6.19
CA TYR A 333 6.17 -13.82 -5.12
C TYR A 333 5.01 -14.78 -5.42
N LYS A 334 4.42 -14.74 -6.63
CA LYS A 334 3.37 -15.69 -7.01
C LYS A 334 4.00 -17.04 -7.33
N GLY A 335 3.59 -18.07 -6.58
CA GLY A 335 3.95 -19.45 -6.84
C GLY A 335 3.12 -20.11 -7.96
N THR A 336 3.34 -21.40 -8.17
CA THR A 336 2.71 -22.23 -9.23
C THR A 336 1.19 -22.17 -9.25
N ALA A 337 0.54 -21.95 -8.10
CA ALA A 337 -0.91 -21.84 -8.01
C ALA A 337 -1.51 -20.62 -8.74
N ASN A 338 -0.71 -19.58 -8.99
CA ASN A 338 -1.16 -18.32 -9.60
C ASN A 338 -0.18 -17.78 -10.66
N ALA A 339 0.67 -18.65 -11.23
CA ALA A 339 1.61 -18.25 -12.27
C ALA A 339 0.84 -17.80 -13.52
N SER A 340 1.08 -16.57 -13.98
CA SER A 340 0.59 -16.11 -15.27
C SER A 340 1.49 -16.66 -16.37
N THR A 341 0.91 -17.26 -17.39
CA THR A 341 1.63 -17.73 -18.60
C THR A 341 1.68 -16.67 -19.71
N LYS A 342 0.99 -15.54 -19.55
CA LYS A 342 0.97 -14.46 -20.54
C LYS A 342 2.23 -13.62 -20.43
N SER A 343 2.94 -13.44 -21.55
CA SER A 343 4.04 -12.47 -21.64
C SER A 343 3.47 -11.05 -21.58
N LYS A 344 4.24 -10.15 -20.95
CA LYS A 344 3.93 -8.72 -20.88
C LYS A 344 4.63 -8.04 -22.07
N PRO A 345 3.99 -7.08 -22.76
CA PRO A 345 4.63 -6.47 -23.92
C PRO A 345 5.74 -5.48 -23.50
N LYS A 346 6.80 -5.43 -24.30
CA LYS A 346 7.83 -4.38 -24.29
C LYS A 346 7.43 -3.34 -25.31
N LEU A 347 7.18 -2.11 -24.88
CA LEU A 347 6.77 -1.04 -25.78
C LEU A 347 7.99 -0.26 -26.28
N LEU A 348 8.06 -0.08 -27.59
CA LEU A 348 8.96 0.83 -28.30
C LEU A 348 8.12 1.97 -28.89
N LEU A 349 8.35 3.18 -28.39
CA LEU A 349 7.59 4.38 -28.79
C LEU A 349 8.32 5.13 -29.91
N HIS A 350 7.59 5.46 -30.97
CA HIS A 350 8.01 6.33 -32.07
C HIS A 350 7.25 7.66 -31.96
N ILE A 351 7.99 8.75 -31.76
CA ILE A 351 7.45 10.09 -31.49
C ILE A 351 8.17 11.10 -32.37
N ASP A 352 7.41 11.86 -33.16
CA ASP A 352 7.95 12.86 -34.08
C ASP A 352 8.13 14.25 -33.43
N ASP A 353 7.22 14.65 -32.53
CA ASP A 353 7.37 15.89 -31.75
C ASP A 353 8.55 15.74 -30.77
N GLN A 354 9.62 16.50 -31.05
CA GLN A 354 10.85 16.50 -30.26
C GLN A 354 10.61 16.86 -28.79
N ARG A 355 9.83 17.91 -28.49
CA ARG A 355 9.61 18.36 -27.10
C ARG A 355 8.75 17.35 -26.35
N PHE A 356 7.72 16.80 -27.00
CA PHE A 356 6.93 15.72 -26.43
C PHE A 356 7.80 14.49 -26.13
N ARG A 357 8.67 14.11 -27.08
CA ARG A 357 9.57 12.96 -26.96
C ARG A 357 10.52 13.10 -25.77
N GLU A 358 11.18 14.26 -25.65
CA GLU A 358 12.07 14.57 -24.51
C GLU A 358 11.31 14.47 -23.18
N GLY A 359 10.08 15.00 -23.13
CA GLY A 359 9.18 14.83 -22.00
C GLY A 359 8.91 13.35 -21.69
N VAL A 360 8.53 12.55 -22.69
CA VAL A 360 8.26 11.12 -22.52
C VAL A 360 9.47 10.36 -21.98
N GLU A 361 10.67 10.62 -22.50
CA GLU A 361 11.92 10.01 -22.01
C GLU A 361 12.18 10.38 -20.54
N HIS A 362 12.01 11.66 -20.19
CA HIS A 362 12.13 12.14 -18.81
C HIS A 362 11.12 11.46 -17.88
N GLY A 363 9.84 11.46 -18.26
CA GLY A 363 8.75 10.85 -17.52
C GLY A 363 8.88 9.34 -17.34
N ILE A 364 9.41 8.62 -18.35
CA ILE A 364 9.73 7.19 -18.20
C ILE A 364 10.76 6.99 -17.10
N GLY A 365 11.80 7.82 -17.05
CA GLY A 365 12.83 7.79 -16.00
C GLY A 365 12.25 8.02 -14.59
N LEU A 366 11.39 9.03 -14.45
CA LEU A 366 10.70 9.35 -13.19
C LEU A 366 9.75 8.21 -12.76
N GLY A 367 8.92 7.70 -13.67
CA GLY A 367 8.00 6.59 -13.39
C GLY A 367 8.73 5.28 -13.03
N ASN A 368 9.85 4.99 -13.67
CA ASN A 368 10.70 3.85 -13.30
C ASN A 368 11.30 4.03 -11.89
N SER A 369 11.68 5.25 -11.53
CA SER A 369 12.20 5.58 -10.20
C SER A 369 11.12 5.45 -9.11
N ALA A 370 9.87 5.83 -9.41
CA ALA A 370 8.73 5.52 -8.54
C ALA A 370 8.49 4.00 -8.40
N ASN A 371 8.70 3.22 -9.47
CA ASN A 371 8.61 1.77 -9.39
C ASN A 371 9.73 1.13 -8.55
N VAL A 372 10.90 1.78 -8.42
CA VAL A 372 11.90 1.38 -7.42
C VAL A 372 11.29 1.48 -6.03
N ALA A 373 10.69 2.62 -5.66
CA ALA A 373 10.02 2.77 -4.36
C ALA A 373 8.93 1.70 -4.13
N ARG A 374 8.10 1.43 -5.14
CA ARG A 374 7.04 0.42 -5.08
C ARG A 374 7.58 -1.00 -4.88
N ALA A 375 8.74 -1.33 -5.45
CA ALA A 375 9.37 -2.63 -5.25
C ALA A 375 9.75 -2.86 -3.79
N PHE A 376 10.29 -1.85 -3.11
CA PHE A 376 10.62 -1.94 -1.67
C PHE A 376 9.36 -2.01 -0.82
N SER A 377 8.36 -1.17 -1.10
CA SER A 377 7.06 -1.14 -0.40
C SER A 377 6.31 -2.48 -0.43
N GLU A 378 6.37 -3.18 -1.56
CA GLU A 378 5.65 -4.43 -1.73
C GLU A 378 6.45 -5.67 -1.33
N ALA A 379 7.76 -5.56 -1.18
CA ALA A 379 8.60 -6.66 -0.70
C ALA A 379 8.13 -7.08 0.71
N PRO A 380 7.97 -8.39 0.98
CA PRO A 380 7.47 -8.85 2.27
C PRO A 380 8.54 -8.67 3.35
N PRO A 381 8.14 -8.50 4.62
CA PRO A 381 9.05 -8.13 5.71
C PRO A 381 10.11 -9.21 5.99
N ASN A 382 9.83 -10.49 5.69
CA ASN A 382 10.80 -11.57 5.82
C ASN A 382 11.91 -11.54 4.74
N ILE A 383 11.81 -10.64 3.75
CA ILE A 383 12.82 -10.40 2.71
C ILE A 383 13.37 -8.98 2.87
N CYS A 384 12.50 -7.98 2.97
CA CYS A 384 12.82 -6.57 3.06
C CYS A 384 13.17 -6.17 4.50
N THR A 385 14.27 -6.71 5.03
CA THR A 385 14.79 -6.39 6.36
C THR A 385 15.68 -5.14 6.32
N PRO A 386 16.05 -4.52 7.46
CA PRO A 386 16.94 -3.36 7.46
C PRO A 386 18.26 -3.60 6.71
N ASP A 387 18.81 -4.81 6.84
CA ASP A 387 20.00 -5.23 6.11
C ASP A 387 19.79 -5.32 4.61
N TRP A 388 18.63 -5.80 4.18
CA TRP A 388 18.31 -5.90 2.77
C TRP A 388 18.22 -4.50 2.13
N ILE A 389 17.61 -3.53 2.82
CA ILE A 389 17.53 -2.15 2.35
C ILE A 389 18.93 -1.51 2.30
N ALA A 390 19.75 -1.70 3.33
CA ALA A 390 21.12 -1.20 3.35
C ALA A 390 21.96 -1.75 2.19
N GLN A 391 21.86 -3.06 1.91
CA GLN A 391 22.54 -3.69 0.78
C GLN A 391 22.04 -3.14 -0.56
N ALA A 392 20.73 -2.94 -0.71
CA ALA A 392 20.17 -2.41 -1.94
C ALA A 392 20.61 -0.95 -2.19
N ALA A 393 20.67 -0.11 -1.14
CA ALA A 393 21.22 1.24 -1.22
C ALA A 393 22.71 1.25 -1.60
N GLN A 394 23.52 0.36 -1.01
CA GLN A 394 24.93 0.19 -1.38
C GLN A 394 25.10 -0.26 -2.83
N GLN A 395 24.26 -1.19 -3.32
CA GLN A 395 24.26 -1.63 -4.71
C GLN A 395 23.90 -0.49 -5.67
N MET A 396 22.91 0.32 -5.32
CA MET A 396 22.55 1.52 -6.09
C MET A 396 23.73 2.50 -6.17
N ALA A 397 24.40 2.78 -5.06
CA ALA A 397 25.56 3.67 -5.04
C ALA A 397 26.75 3.14 -5.85
N ARG A 398 26.97 1.81 -5.87
CA ARG A 398 28.02 1.19 -6.71
C ARG A 398 27.73 1.27 -8.21
N LYS A 399 26.46 1.41 -8.59
CA LYS A 399 26.03 1.45 -10.00
C LYS A 399 26.25 2.82 -10.65
N TYR A 400 26.28 3.90 -9.87
CA TYR A 400 26.34 5.26 -10.39
C TYR A 400 27.52 6.03 -9.77
N ASP A 401 28.37 6.64 -10.61
CA ASP A 401 29.61 7.34 -10.23
C ASP A 401 29.37 8.59 -9.35
N ASN A 402 28.15 9.12 -9.38
CA ASN A 402 27.71 10.30 -8.67
C ASN A 402 27.02 10.00 -7.32
N LEU A 403 26.95 8.73 -6.91
CA LEU A 403 26.38 8.31 -5.63
C LEU A 403 27.44 7.67 -4.71
N SER A 404 27.29 7.90 -3.40
CA SER A 404 28.03 7.18 -2.36
C SER A 404 27.09 6.76 -1.23
N CYS A 405 27.42 5.70 -0.51
CA CYS A 405 26.59 5.14 0.54
C CYS A 405 27.42 4.80 1.78
N ARG A 406 26.97 5.24 2.96
CA ARG A 406 27.49 4.87 4.27
C ARG A 406 26.36 4.29 5.11
N VAL A 407 26.64 3.23 5.87
CA VAL A 407 25.67 2.55 6.73
C VAL A 407 26.20 2.52 8.16
N PHE A 408 25.39 2.96 9.11
CA PHE A 408 25.63 2.87 10.54
C PHE A 408 24.69 1.81 11.11
N LYS A 409 25.20 0.71 11.66
CA LYS A 409 24.37 -0.46 12.00
C LYS A 409 24.65 -0.99 13.40
N GLY A 410 23.59 -1.42 14.10
CA GLY A 410 23.71 -2.06 15.40
C GLY A 410 24.46 -1.17 16.40
N GLU A 411 25.54 -1.67 16.98
CA GLU A 411 26.36 -0.95 17.98
C GLU A 411 26.99 0.35 17.44
N ASP A 412 27.19 0.48 16.12
CA ASP A 412 27.68 1.75 15.56
C ASP A 412 26.66 2.89 15.74
N LEU A 413 25.37 2.57 15.83
CA LEU A 413 24.34 3.56 16.15
C LEU A 413 24.59 4.17 17.53
N ILE A 414 24.94 3.35 18.53
CA ILE A 414 25.23 3.81 19.89
C ILE A 414 26.47 4.71 19.90
N LYS A 415 27.53 4.32 19.19
CA LYS A 415 28.76 5.14 19.06
C LYS A 415 28.49 6.52 18.48
N HIS A 416 27.54 6.59 17.54
CA HIS A 416 27.11 7.83 16.90
C HIS A 416 25.92 8.51 17.61
N LYS A 417 25.52 8.04 18.80
CA LYS A 417 24.39 8.56 19.60
C LYS A 417 23.07 8.61 18.83
N LEU A 418 22.85 7.64 17.94
CA LEU A 418 21.61 7.40 17.21
C LEU A 418 20.70 6.49 18.05
N THR A 419 20.27 7.03 19.20
CA THR A 419 19.64 6.26 20.28
C THR A 419 18.20 5.88 19.97
N GLY A 420 17.44 6.72 19.26
CA GLY A 420 16.06 6.43 18.84
C GLY A 420 15.98 5.24 17.89
N ILE A 421 16.78 5.24 16.81
CA ILE A 421 16.88 4.15 15.83
C ILE A 421 17.29 2.85 16.53
N HIS A 422 18.32 2.91 17.38
CA HIS A 422 18.78 1.74 18.13
C HIS A 422 17.69 1.22 19.07
N THR A 423 17.06 2.09 19.86
CA THR A 423 16.07 1.71 20.89
C THR A 423 14.81 1.10 20.29
N VAL A 424 14.32 1.64 19.17
CA VAL A 424 13.18 1.08 18.46
C VAL A 424 13.51 -0.30 17.87
N GLY A 425 14.67 -0.43 17.23
CA GLY A 425 15.01 -1.64 16.47
C GLY A 425 15.72 -2.75 17.24
N LYS A 426 16.22 -2.51 18.46
CA LYS A 426 16.99 -3.51 19.23
C LYS A 426 16.23 -4.80 19.52
N ALA A 427 14.90 -4.75 19.49
CA ALA A 427 14.03 -5.88 19.74
C ALA A 427 14.01 -6.91 18.60
N SER A 428 14.31 -6.50 17.36
CA SER A 428 14.34 -7.40 16.21
C SER A 428 15.67 -8.16 16.12
N GLU A 429 15.61 -9.36 15.54
CA GLU A 429 16.82 -10.08 15.12
C GLU A 429 17.54 -9.35 13.98
N HIS A 430 16.80 -8.61 13.16
CA HIS A 430 17.32 -7.79 12.09
C HIS A 430 17.75 -6.42 12.62
N LYS A 431 19.05 -6.26 12.83
CA LYS A 431 19.60 -5.08 13.50
C LYS A 431 19.27 -3.79 12.75
N PRO A 432 18.86 -2.72 13.46
CA PRO A 432 18.54 -1.45 12.83
C PRO A 432 19.79 -0.78 12.27
N CYS A 433 19.56 0.14 11.33
CA CYS A 433 20.62 0.95 10.75
C CYS A 433 20.14 2.32 10.29
N MET A 434 21.08 3.26 10.18
CA MET A 434 20.88 4.49 9.42
C MET A 434 21.69 4.39 8.12
N ILE A 435 21.03 4.64 6.99
CA ILE A 435 21.67 4.61 5.67
C ILE A 435 21.79 6.05 5.19
N ARG A 436 23.02 6.51 4.96
CA ARG A 436 23.33 7.81 4.35
C ARG A 436 23.72 7.60 2.89
N LEU A 437 22.87 8.04 1.97
CA LEU A 437 23.15 8.11 0.54
C LEU A 437 23.49 9.56 0.17
N GLU A 438 24.53 9.77 -0.61
CA GLU A 438 24.94 11.12 -1.01
C GLU A 438 25.14 11.18 -2.52
N TYR A 439 24.42 12.11 -3.14
CA TYR A 439 24.60 12.52 -4.53
C TYR A 439 25.56 13.72 -4.60
N LYS A 440 26.61 13.58 -5.41
CA LYS A 440 27.58 14.64 -5.69
C LYS A 440 27.50 15.04 -7.16
N PRO A 441 27.05 16.26 -7.48
CA PRO A 441 27.06 16.72 -8.86
C PRO A 441 28.48 16.98 -9.35
N LYS A 442 28.73 16.70 -10.63
CA LYS A 442 30.05 16.89 -11.26
C LYS A 442 30.54 18.34 -11.21
N GLN A 443 29.62 19.30 -11.14
CA GLN A 443 29.90 20.74 -11.18
C GLN A 443 29.38 21.46 -9.92
N ALA A 444 29.43 20.80 -8.75
CA ALA A 444 29.03 21.43 -7.49
C ALA A 444 29.86 22.71 -7.23
N LYS A 445 29.20 23.82 -6.90
CA LYS A 445 29.91 25.00 -6.38
C LYS A 445 30.61 24.64 -5.08
N ARG A 446 31.81 25.19 -4.86
CA ARG A 446 32.53 25.01 -3.59
C ARG A 446 31.68 25.55 -2.44
N GLY A 447 31.44 24.73 -1.41
CA GLY A 447 30.60 25.09 -0.26
C GLY A 447 29.10 25.06 -0.55
N ALA A 448 28.65 24.46 -1.66
CA ALA A 448 27.22 24.24 -1.90
C ALA A 448 26.63 23.38 -0.77
N LYS A 449 25.58 23.89 -0.14
CA LYS A 449 24.84 23.18 0.89
C LYS A 449 23.95 22.11 0.25
N PRO A 450 23.83 20.91 0.83
CA PRO A 450 22.96 19.87 0.30
C PRO A 450 21.48 20.17 0.58
N ALA A 451 20.61 19.71 -0.31
CA ALA A 451 19.25 19.36 0.09
C ALA A 451 19.29 18.04 0.86
N VAL A 452 18.66 17.96 2.04
CA VAL A 452 18.62 16.73 2.84
C VAL A 452 17.23 16.11 2.81
N LEU A 453 17.14 14.85 2.40
CA LEU A 453 15.91 14.06 2.32
C LEU A 453 15.93 12.98 3.39
N VAL A 454 14.96 12.97 4.30
CA VAL A 454 14.88 12.01 5.40
C VAL A 454 13.68 11.09 5.21
N GLY A 455 13.86 9.79 5.39
CA GLY A 455 12.81 8.80 5.15
C GLY A 455 12.60 7.85 6.32
N LYS A 456 11.37 7.80 6.86
CA LYS A 456 10.95 6.74 7.80
C LYS A 456 11.02 5.40 7.07
N THR A 457 11.83 4.48 7.60
CA THR A 457 12.11 3.19 6.93
C THR A 457 11.84 2.01 7.88
N MET A 458 10.62 1.93 8.42
CA MET A 458 10.21 0.80 9.27
C MET A 458 9.86 -0.42 8.43
N THR A 459 10.74 -1.43 8.40
CA THR A 459 10.58 -2.61 7.53
C THR A 459 9.39 -3.47 7.91
N TYR A 460 9.07 -3.47 9.21
CA TYR A 460 7.82 -3.96 9.72
C TYR A 460 7.51 -3.25 11.04
N ASP A 461 6.24 -2.95 11.24
CA ASP A 461 5.75 -2.34 12.47
C ASP A 461 4.66 -3.21 13.12
N SER A 462 5.03 -3.86 14.22
CA SER A 462 4.08 -4.61 15.06
C SER A 462 3.36 -3.72 16.07
N GLY A 463 3.84 -2.49 16.27
CA GLY A 463 3.51 -1.58 17.36
C GLY A 463 4.30 -1.80 18.65
N GLY A 464 5.24 -2.75 18.68
CA GLY A 464 6.01 -3.07 19.87
C GLY A 464 5.10 -3.59 20.99
N LEU A 465 5.36 -3.19 22.24
CA LEU A 465 4.53 -3.58 23.38
C LEU A 465 3.13 -2.92 23.35
N SER A 466 2.98 -1.83 22.61
CA SER A 466 1.71 -1.20 22.24
C SER A 466 1.12 -1.88 21.00
N ILE A 467 1.05 -3.21 21.05
CA ILE A 467 0.81 -4.07 19.89
C ILE A 467 -0.43 -3.68 19.07
N LYS A 468 -0.29 -3.68 17.74
CA LYS A 468 -1.42 -3.48 16.83
C LYS A 468 -2.40 -4.65 16.92
N ILE A 469 -3.66 -4.34 17.25
CA ILE A 469 -4.77 -5.30 17.35
C ILE A 469 -5.74 -5.21 16.17
N SER A 470 -6.74 -6.10 16.12
CA SER A 470 -7.87 -6.04 15.17
C SER A 470 -7.50 -6.00 13.68
N GLY A 471 -6.38 -6.63 13.30
CA GLY A 471 -5.91 -6.67 11.92
C GLY A 471 -5.10 -5.46 11.47
N GLY A 472 -4.85 -4.48 12.36
CA GLY A 472 -4.05 -3.28 12.06
C GLY A 472 -2.59 -3.58 11.70
N MET A 473 -2.10 -4.78 12.00
CA MET A 473 -0.74 -5.20 11.64
C MET A 473 -0.61 -5.61 10.16
N ARG A 474 -1.70 -6.09 9.53
CA ARG A 474 -1.62 -6.52 8.13
C ARG A 474 -1.49 -5.30 7.22
N GLY A 475 -0.36 -5.21 6.54
CA GLY A 475 -0.03 -4.09 5.66
C GLY A 475 1.13 -3.24 6.16
N MET A 476 1.57 -3.43 7.41
CA MET A 476 2.68 -2.69 8.03
C MET A 476 4.06 -2.98 7.43
N LYS A 477 4.15 -3.85 6.42
CA LYS A 477 5.34 -3.92 5.53
C LYS A 477 5.61 -2.61 4.79
N ARG A 478 4.57 -1.77 4.65
CA ARG A 478 4.61 -0.47 3.97
C ARG A 478 4.97 0.69 4.90
N ASP A 479 5.30 0.39 6.16
CA ASP A 479 5.67 1.42 7.12
C ASP A 479 7.10 2.00 6.90
N MET A 480 7.70 1.60 5.78
CA MET A 480 8.94 2.10 5.22
C MET A 480 8.73 2.95 3.95
N ASP A 481 7.49 3.24 3.56
CA ASP A 481 7.19 3.90 2.28
C ASP A 481 7.78 5.32 2.19
N GLY A 482 8.00 5.99 3.34
CA GLY A 482 8.72 7.26 3.40
C GLY A 482 10.16 7.11 2.90
N GLY A 483 10.89 6.12 3.44
CA GLY A 483 12.23 5.76 3.00
C GLY A 483 12.30 5.23 1.58
N ALA A 484 11.33 4.42 1.16
CA ALA A 484 11.27 3.93 -0.21
C ALA A 484 11.05 5.06 -1.22
N GLY A 485 10.18 6.03 -0.92
CA GLY A 485 10.00 7.20 -1.76
C GLY A 485 11.27 8.05 -1.86
N VAL A 486 11.98 8.28 -0.74
CA VAL A 486 13.30 8.95 -0.75
C VAL A 486 14.33 8.16 -1.57
N LEU A 487 14.38 6.84 -1.43
CA LEU A 487 15.30 6.00 -2.21
C LEU A 487 14.97 6.03 -3.71
N GLY A 488 13.68 6.03 -4.07
CA GLY A 488 13.21 6.24 -5.44
C GLY A 488 13.61 7.63 -5.97
N ALA A 489 13.48 8.67 -5.16
CA ALA A 489 13.93 10.02 -5.52
C ALA A 489 15.45 10.05 -5.75
N MET A 490 16.25 9.43 -4.89
CA MET A 490 17.71 9.33 -5.09
C MET A 490 18.07 8.58 -6.38
N HIS A 491 17.31 7.56 -6.77
CA HIS A 491 17.46 6.92 -8.07
C HIS A 491 17.18 7.90 -9.22
N ALA A 492 16.09 8.67 -9.16
CA ALA A 492 15.76 9.69 -10.16
C ALA A 492 16.82 10.81 -10.23
N ILE A 493 17.29 11.29 -9.07
CA ILE A 493 18.35 12.31 -8.94
C ILE A 493 19.64 11.84 -9.60
N ALA A 494 20.04 10.59 -9.38
CA ALA A 494 21.28 10.05 -9.96
C ALA A 494 21.19 9.82 -11.48
N THR A 495 20.00 9.47 -11.99
CA THR A 495 19.84 8.94 -13.36
C THR A 495 19.15 9.89 -14.34
N VAL A 496 18.17 10.66 -13.86
CA VAL A 496 17.28 11.50 -14.67
C VAL A 496 17.60 12.97 -14.42
N VAL A 497 17.33 13.45 -13.21
CA VAL A 497 17.31 14.88 -12.86
C VAL A 497 18.70 15.50 -12.81
N LYS A 498 19.62 14.86 -12.06
CA LYS A 498 21.03 15.29 -11.90
C LYS A 498 21.16 16.78 -11.51
N PRO A 499 20.59 17.19 -10.36
CA PRO A 499 20.56 18.58 -9.93
C PRO A 499 21.97 19.15 -9.76
N ARG A 500 22.12 20.48 -9.82
CA ARG A 500 23.43 21.12 -9.70
C ARG A 500 23.94 21.23 -8.26
N ARG A 501 23.09 20.92 -7.28
CA ARG A 501 23.43 20.92 -5.85
C ARG A 501 23.63 19.50 -5.30
N PRO A 502 24.43 19.33 -4.24
CA PRO A 502 24.50 18.08 -3.52
C PRO A 502 23.13 17.69 -2.94
N VAL A 503 22.87 16.39 -2.83
CA VAL A 503 21.67 15.87 -2.16
C VAL A 503 22.09 14.74 -1.24
N VAL A 504 21.64 14.78 0.01
CA VAL A 504 21.89 13.70 0.99
C VAL A 504 20.55 13.09 1.37
N ALA A 505 20.47 11.76 1.34
CA ALA A 505 19.36 11.02 1.87
C ALA A 505 19.74 10.27 3.14
N LEU A 506 18.91 10.39 4.18
CA LEU A 506 19.03 9.66 5.44
C LEU A 506 17.82 8.74 5.61
N LEU A 507 18.04 7.43 5.52
CA LEU A 507 16.99 6.43 5.75
C LEU A 507 17.14 5.90 7.18
N ALA A 508 16.16 6.21 8.03
CA ALA A 508 16.10 5.75 9.41
C ALA A 508 15.43 4.38 9.45
N CYS A 509 16.24 3.32 9.44
CA CYS A 509 15.79 1.95 9.18
C CYS A 509 15.77 1.08 10.44
N ALA A 510 14.61 0.55 10.78
CA ALA A 510 14.43 -0.36 11.91
C ALA A 510 13.24 -1.30 11.67
N GLU A 511 13.10 -2.27 12.57
CA GLU A 511 11.92 -3.13 12.65
C GLU A 511 11.38 -3.05 14.07
N ASN A 512 10.11 -2.64 14.24
CA ASN A 512 9.49 -2.50 15.56
C ASN A 512 8.90 -3.85 15.97
N ALA A 513 9.65 -4.57 16.80
CA ALA A 513 9.35 -5.94 17.20
C ALA A 513 9.10 -6.06 18.72
N ILE A 514 8.60 -7.22 19.14
CA ILE A 514 8.43 -7.59 20.54
C ILE A 514 9.50 -8.62 20.91
N SER A 515 10.24 -8.35 21.97
CA SER A 515 11.18 -9.29 22.58
C SER A 515 11.48 -8.88 24.02
N GLU A 516 12.29 -9.67 24.72
CA GLU A 516 12.72 -9.42 26.10
C GLU A 516 13.55 -8.13 26.26
N VAL A 517 14.09 -7.59 25.16
CA VAL A 517 14.87 -6.34 25.14
C VAL A 517 14.10 -5.17 24.51
N ALA A 518 12.81 -5.33 24.21
CA ALA A 518 11.98 -4.26 23.68
C ALA A 518 11.88 -3.08 24.67
N TYR A 519 11.86 -1.87 24.11
CA TYR A 519 11.55 -0.66 24.86
C TYR A 519 10.07 -0.64 25.24
N ARG A 520 9.75 0.11 26.30
CA ARG A 520 8.46 0.07 26.98
C ARG A 520 7.85 1.46 27.07
N PRO A 521 6.51 1.56 27.21
CA PRO A 521 5.93 2.72 27.85
C PRO A 521 6.63 3.01 29.18
N ASP A 522 6.77 4.29 29.52
CA ASP A 522 7.50 4.85 30.66
C ASP A 522 9.04 4.86 30.52
N ASP A 523 9.62 4.25 29.48
CA ASP A 523 11.06 4.42 29.19
C ASP A 523 11.33 5.87 28.73
N ILE A 524 12.47 6.44 29.13
CA ILE A 524 12.94 7.76 28.66
C ILE A 524 14.13 7.56 27.72
N ILE A 525 14.06 8.22 26.55
CA ILE A 525 15.13 8.22 25.53
C ILE A 525 15.79 9.61 25.52
N SER A 526 17.12 9.66 25.62
CA SER A 526 17.89 10.89 25.47
C SER A 526 18.52 10.98 24.07
N PHE A 527 18.16 12.03 23.33
CA PHE A 527 18.68 12.31 21.99
C PHE A 527 19.94 13.17 22.03
N ARG A 528 20.68 13.18 20.92
CA ARG A 528 21.98 13.85 20.80
C ARG A 528 21.91 15.39 20.88
N ASN A 529 20.79 15.99 20.52
CA ASN A 529 20.51 17.42 20.71
C ASN A 529 20.12 17.77 22.16
N GLY A 530 20.16 16.80 23.09
CA GLY A 530 19.84 16.99 24.51
C GLY A 530 18.37 16.76 24.87
N VAL A 531 17.47 16.67 23.89
CA VAL A 531 16.03 16.46 24.15
C VAL A 531 15.80 15.06 24.73
N THR A 532 15.02 15.00 25.80
CA THR A 532 14.57 13.77 26.46
C THR A 532 13.11 13.48 26.11
N VAL A 533 12.83 12.22 25.77
CA VAL A 533 11.51 11.77 25.32
C VAL A 533 10.99 10.66 26.22
N GLU A 534 9.86 10.90 26.88
CA GLU A 534 9.07 9.86 27.53
C GLU A 534 8.31 9.06 26.47
N VAL A 535 8.53 7.75 26.45
CA VAL A 535 7.78 6.85 25.58
C VAL A 535 6.45 6.53 26.25
N THR A 536 5.34 7.00 25.67
CA THR A 536 3.98 6.69 26.14
C THR A 536 3.30 5.65 25.24
N ASN A 537 3.76 5.52 24.00
CA ASN A 537 3.23 4.57 23.03
C ASN A 537 4.34 4.04 22.09
N THR A 538 4.61 2.73 22.13
CA THR A 538 5.63 2.09 21.27
C THR A 538 5.17 1.87 19.82
N ASP A 539 3.91 2.20 19.50
CA ASP A 539 3.35 2.29 18.13
C ASP A 539 3.50 3.70 17.53
N ALA A 540 4.17 4.61 18.26
CA ALA A 540 4.61 5.91 17.78
C ALA A 540 6.14 5.92 17.60
N GLU A 541 6.65 4.86 16.99
CA GLU A 541 8.07 4.56 16.75
C GLU A 541 8.69 5.40 15.64
N GLY A 542 7.93 5.68 14.58
CA GLY A 542 8.43 6.32 13.37
C GLY A 542 9.05 7.69 13.65
N ARG A 543 8.47 8.46 14.57
CA ARG A 543 9.00 9.77 14.94
C ARG A 543 10.27 9.68 15.79
N LEU A 544 10.41 8.62 16.59
CA LEU A 544 11.63 8.36 17.38
C LEU A 544 12.83 8.05 16.49
N VAL A 545 12.63 7.28 15.41
CA VAL A 545 13.72 6.97 14.46
C VAL A 545 14.06 8.17 13.57
N LEU A 546 13.07 8.99 13.21
CA LEU A 546 13.27 10.22 12.45
C LEU A 546 14.00 11.29 13.26
N ALA A 547 13.74 11.41 14.57
CA ALA A 547 14.41 12.36 15.44
C ALA A 547 15.95 12.26 15.36
N ASP A 548 16.50 11.04 15.38
CA ASP A 548 17.94 10.82 15.20
C ASP A 548 18.44 11.30 13.83
N ALA A 549 17.68 11.03 12.76
CA ALA A 549 18.05 11.42 11.41
C ALA A 549 17.95 12.94 11.20
N LEU A 550 16.99 13.62 11.84
CA LEU A 550 16.85 15.07 11.83
C LEU A 550 18.00 15.75 12.61
N CYS A 551 18.34 15.22 13.80
CA CYS A 551 19.52 15.69 14.52
C CYS A 551 20.81 15.53 13.70
N TRP A 552 20.99 14.36 13.07
CA TRP A 552 22.12 14.12 12.17
C TRP A 552 22.13 15.11 11.00
N ALA A 553 20.98 15.33 10.36
CA ALA A 553 20.84 16.28 9.25
C ALA A 553 21.29 17.70 9.66
N CYS A 554 20.88 18.17 10.83
CA CYS A 554 21.26 19.49 11.33
C CYS A 554 22.76 19.58 11.64
N GLU A 555 23.29 18.60 12.39
CA GLU A 555 24.65 18.64 12.94
C GLU A 555 25.75 18.30 11.91
N GLU A 556 25.48 17.36 10.99
CA GLU A 556 26.54 16.73 10.19
C GLU A 556 26.48 17.09 8.70
N GLU A 557 25.34 17.58 8.20
CA GLU A 557 25.13 17.78 6.74
C GLU A 557 25.13 19.25 6.29
N ASN A 558 25.03 20.23 7.20
CA ASN A 558 24.93 21.67 6.89
C ASN A 558 23.90 21.97 5.76
N PRO A 559 22.62 21.61 5.95
CA PRO A 559 21.61 21.61 4.91
C PRO A 559 21.27 23.01 4.39
N GLU A 560 20.88 23.10 3.11
CA GLU A 560 20.10 24.23 2.60
C GLU A 560 18.67 24.17 3.12
N PHE A 561 18.10 22.96 3.12
CA PHE A 561 16.81 22.63 3.71
C PHE A 561 16.73 21.12 3.99
N ILE A 562 15.77 20.74 4.83
CA ILE A 562 15.45 19.36 5.17
C ILE A 562 14.01 19.06 4.74
N ILE A 563 13.79 17.94 4.05
CA ILE A 563 12.45 17.38 3.83
C ILE A 563 12.43 15.97 4.40
N ASP A 564 11.56 15.71 5.37
CA ASP A 564 11.31 14.36 5.84
C ASP A 564 9.96 13.83 5.36
N MET A 565 9.90 12.52 5.09
CA MET A 565 8.72 11.85 4.58
C MET A 565 8.48 10.53 5.30
N ALA A 566 7.23 10.32 5.73
CA ALA A 566 6.89 9.19 6.57
C ALA A 566 5.43 8.76 6.48
N THR A 567 5.16 7.47 6.60
CA THR A 567 3.86 6.94 6.99
C THR A 567 3.70 7.11 8.51
N LEU A 568 3.42 8.33 8.96
CA LEU A 568 3.67 8.69 10.36
C LEU A 568 2.44 8.57 11.25
N THR A 569 1.28 9.06 10.82
CA THR A 569 0.10 9.10 11.68
C THR A 569 -1.13 8.50 11.02
N GLY A 570 -1.88 7.69 11.78
CA GLY A 570 -3.27 7.38 11.40
C GLY A 570 -4.16 8.62 11.40
N GLY A 571 -3.74 9.70 12.09
CA GLY A 571 -4.42 10.98 12.10
C GLY A 571 -4.56 11.60 10.70
N VAL A 572 -3.49 11.65 9.91
CA VAL A 572 -3.56 12.26 8.56
C VAL A 572 -4.53 11.51 7.65
N VAL A 573 -4.63 10.19 7.80
CA VAL A 573 -5.58 9.36 7.04
C VAL A 573 -7.03 9.77 7.36
N VAL A 574 -7.33 10.03 8.64
CA VAL A 574 -8.67 10.48 9.06
C VAL A 574 -8.95 11.91 8.56
N ALA A 575 -7.94 12.77 8.50
CA ALA A 575 -8.10 14.17 8.12
C ALA A 575 -8.20 14.39 6.61
N LEU A 576 -7.36 13.74 5.82
CA LEU A 576 -7.17 13.99 4.38
C LEU A 576 -7.51 12.78 3.48
N GLY A 577 -7.78 11.63 4.06
CA GLY A 577 -8.04 10.38 3.32
C GLY A 577 -6.85 9.99 2.44
N SER A 578 -7.15 9.43 1.27
CA SER A 578 -6.14 9.00 0.28
C SER A 578 -5.97 9.96 -0.90
N THR A 579 -6.32 11.24 -0.71
CA THR A 579 -6.25 12.24 -1.78
C THR A 579 -5.01 13.14 -1.67
N TYR A 580 -4.69 13.59 -0.45
CA TYR A 580 -3.58 14.50 -0.17
C TYR A 580 -2.68 13.93 0.92
N ALA A 581 -1.37 14.07 0.76
CA ALA A 581 -0.43 13.97 1.88
C ALA A 581 -0.56 15.20 2.80
N GLY A 582 -0.33 15.03 4.09
CA GLY A 582 -0.23 16.15 5.03
C GLY A 582 1.14 16.80 4.94
N MET A 583 1.19 18.13 4.86
CA MET A 583 2.42 18.90 4.77
C MET A 583 2.52 19.92 5.92
N TRP A 584 3.66 19.96 6.59
CA TRP A 584 4.03 21.02 7.54
C TRP A 584 5.32 21.67 7.05
N CYS A 585 5.22 22.94 6.65
CA CYS A 585 6.35 23.71 6.14
C CYS A 585 6.09 25.19 6.38
N ASP A 586 6.80 25.75 7.36
CA ASP A 586 6.64 27.15 7.76
C ASP A 586 7.49 28.11 6.91
N ASP A 587 8.56 27.62 6.29
CA ASP A 587 9.33 28.38 5.31
C ASP A 587 8.56 28.52 3.98
N ASP A 588 8.25 29.75 3.59
CA ASP A 588 7.42 30.04 2.43
C ASP A 588 8.09 29.64 1.10
N ALA A 589 9.43 29.77 1.01
CA ALA A 589 10.16 29.46 -0.21
C ALA A 589 10.24 27.95 -0.44
N LEU A 590 10.59 27.17 0.59
CA LEU A 590 10.58 25.72 0.56
C LEU A 590 9.18 25.19 0.29
N ARG A 591 8.16 25.75 0.94
CA ARG A 591 6.76 25.36 0.71
C ARG A 591 6.35 25.56 -0.76
N ALA A 592 6.66 26.71 -1.35
CA ALA A 592 6.36 26.98 -2.75
C ALA A 592 7.05 25.99 -3.70
N LYS A 593 8.29 25.56 -3.39
CA LYS A 593 8.99 24.51 -4.16
C LYS A 593 8.24 23.17 -4.08
N VAL A 594 7.81 22.77 -2.89
CA VAL A 594 7.05 21.52 -2.68
C VAL A 594 5.69 21.56 -3.38
N GLU A 595 4.97 22.68 -3.29
CA GLU A 595 3.67 22.86 -3.96
C GLU A 595 3.80 22.85 -5.49
N SER A 596 4.85 23.47 -6.04
CA SER A 596 5.16 23.41 -7.48
C SER A 596 5.48 21.98 -7.94
N ALA A 597 6.31 21.26 -7.18
CA ALA A 597 6.60 19.85 -7.46
C ALA A 597 5.37 18.95 -7.33
N SER A 598 4.47 19.24 -6.39
CA SER A 598 3.18 18.56 -6.23
C SER A 598 2.28 18.76 -7.44
N ALA A 599 2.20 19.99 -7.97
CA ALA A 599 1.42 20.30 -9.17
C ALA A 599 1.98 19.58 -10.41
N ARG A 600 3.30 19.53 -10.58
CA ARG A 600 3.98 18.88 -11.71
C ARG A 600 3.83 17.35 -11.68
N SER A 601 4.20 16.72 -10.56
CA SER A 601 4.16 15.24 -10.39
C SER A 601 2.75 14.66 -10.25
N GLY A 602 1.78 15.50 -9.86
CA GLY A 602 0.44 15.08 -9.45
C GLY A 602 0.36 14.42 -8.08
N GLU A 603 1.47 14.42 -7.32
CA GLU A 603 1.54 13.89 -5.94
C GLU A 603 1.08 14.97 -4.97
N ARG A 604 -0.23 14.99 -4.71
CA ARG A 604 -0.90 16.10 -4.03
C ARG A 604 -0.50 16.21 -2.55
N VAL A 605 -0.15 17.42 -2.12
CA VAL A 605 0.13 17.77 -0.73
C VAL A 605 -0.83 18.85 -0.24
N TRP A 606 -1.14 18.86 1.06
CA TRP A 606 -1.98 19.89 1.67
C TRP A 606 -1.35 20.39 2.96
N ARG A 607 -1.22 21.71 3.09
CA ARG A 607 -0.63 22.33 4.29
C ARG A 607 -1.57 22.17 5.49
N LEU A 608 -1.03 21.69 6.59
CA LEU A 608 -1.67 21.64 7.90
C LEU A 608 -0.99 22.62 8.87
N PRO A 609 -1.70 23.10 9.91
CA PRO A 609 -1.17 24.15 10.80
C PRO A 609 -0.09 23.63 11.77
N HIS A 610 0.86 24.51 12.11
CA HIS A 610 2.00 24.24 13.00
C HIS A 610 2.16 25.33 14.08
N HIS A 611 1.14 25.56 14.89
CA HIS A 611 1.18 26.55 15.97
C HIS A 611 1.96 26.05 17.21
N GLN A 612 2.54 26.97 17.99
CA GLN A 612 3.27 26.65 19.23
C GLN A 612 2.42 25.85 20.24
N GLU A 613 1.11 26.07 20.30
CA GLU A 613 0.22 25.27 21.16
C GLU A 613 0.23 23.77 20.82
N TYR A 614 0.44 23.40 19.55
CA TYR A 614 0.60 22.00 19.16
C TYR A 614 1.96 21.44 19.55
N ARG A 615 3.02 22.28 19.58
CA ARG A 615 4.31 21.90 20.16
C ARG A 615 4.18 21.67 21.66
N ASP A 616 3.51 22.56 22.38
CA ASP A 616 3.31 22.46 23.82
C ASP A 616 2.46 21.26 24.23
N LEU A 617 1.56 20.81 23.35
CA LEU A 617 0.80 19.55 23.51
C LEU A 617 1.70 18.33 23.71
N MET A 618 2.94 18.38 23.23
CA MET A 618 3.89 17.28 23.32
C MET A 618 4.72 17.31 24.62
N LYS A 619 4.59 18.29 25.51
CA LYS A 619 5.39 18.35 26.75
C LYS A 619 5.10 17.16 27.69
N SER A 620 6.14 16.72 28.40
CA SER A 620 6.07 15.66 29.43
C SER A 620 6.23 16.27 30.83
N ASP A 621 5.71 15.56 31.84
CA ASP A 621 5.90 15.90 33.26
C ASP A 621 7.25 15.38 33.82
N VAL A 622 7.86 14.39 33.16
CA VAL A 622 9.07 13.67 33.65
C VAL A 622 10.25 13.69 32.66
N ALA A 623 10.01 14.13 31.43
CA ALA A 623 10.99 14.38 30.37
C ALA A 623 10.67 15.72 29.69
N ASP A 624 11.41 16.09 28.63
CA ASP A 624 11.09 17.32 27.89
C ASP A 624 9.78 17.17 27.10
N ILE A 625 9.60 16.02 26.42
CA ILE A 625 8.42 15.73 25.60
C ILE A 625 7.97 14.27 25.72
N VAL A 626 6.70 13.99 25.40
CA VAL A 626 6.17 12.65 25.17
C VAL A 626 6.26 12.28 23.69
N ASN A 627 6.44 11.00 23.36
CA ASN A 627 6.39 10.58 21.96
C ASN A 627 4.94 10.52 21.42
N SER A 628 3.94 10.29 22.26
CA SER A 628 2.52 10.31 21.86
C SER A 628 1.68 10.98 22.95
N ALA A 629 1.12 12.15 22.64
CA ALA A 629 0.25 12.83 23.60
C ALA A 629 -1.06 12.03 23.75
N PRO A 630 -1.58 11.82 24.99
CA PRO A 630 -2.79 11.03 25.25
C PRO A 630 -4.07 11.81 24.91
N VAL A 631 -4.04 12.61 23.84
CA VAL A 631 -5.15 13.43 23.36
C VAL A 631 -5.60 12.96 21.99
N ARG A 632 -6.93 12.87 21.83
CA ARG A 632 -7.54 12.50 20.55
C ARG A 632 -7.56 13.68 19.55
N GLY A 633 -7.68 14.91 20.06
CA GLY A 633 -7.66 16.11 19.25
C GLY A 633 -6.27 16.35 18.64
N ALA A 634 -6.22 16.96 17.45
CA ALA A 634 -4.98 17.30 16.75
C ALA A 634 -4.03 16.12 16.47
N HIS A 635 -4.51 14.87 16.50
CA HIS A 635 -3.69 13.68 16.22
C HIS A 635 -2.85 13.77 14.91
N PRO A 636 -3.36 14.28 13.77
CA PRO A 636 -2.53 14.44 12.57
C PRO A 636 -1.30 15.33 12.77
N ILE A 637 -1.36 16.30 13.70
CA ILE A 637 -0.34 17.33 13.91
C ILE A 637 0.75 16.84 14.88
N GLN A 638 0.44 15.91 15.77
CA GLN A 638 1.39 15.46 16.81
C GLN A 638 2.73 14.97 16.25
N GLY A 639 2.71 14.31 15.07
CA GLY A 639 3.92 13.86 14.40
C GLY A 639 4.86 15.02 14.05
N ALA A 640 4.35 16.00 13.30
CA ALA A 640 5.10 17.21 12.96
C ALA A 640 5.53 18.01 14.19
N ALA A 641 4.62 18.19 15.16
CA ALA A 641 4.92 18.90 16.39
C ALA A 641 6.08 18.24 17.16
N PHE A 642 6.09 16.91 17.28
CA PHE A 642 7.20 16.16 17.86
C PHE A 642 8.50 16.34 17.08
N LEU A 643 8.47 16.13 15.75
CA LEU A 643 9.67 16.18 14.90
C LEU A 643 10.33 17.55 14.92
N SER A 644 9.55 18.61 15.07
CA SER A 644 10.07 19.96 15.10
C SER A 644 11.06 20.21 16.26
N TYR A 645 11.00 19.47 17.38
CA TYR A 645 11.99 19.57 18.48
C TYR A 645 13.39 19.07 18.10
N PHE A 646 13.52 18.39 16.95
CA PHE A 646 14.77 17.80 16.46
C PHE A 646 15.32 18.51 15.23
N VAL A 647 14.74 19.64 14.86
CA VAL A 647 15.21 20.52 13.79
C VAL A 647 15.76 21.78 14.43
N GLU A 648 17.00 22.13 14.11
CA GLU A 648 17.64 23.34 14.61
C GLU A 648 16.95 24.60 14.07
N GLU A 649 16.82 25.61 14.92
CA GLU A 649 16.21 26.88 14.56
C GLU A 649 16.95 27.54 13.39
N GLY A 650 16.20 28.05 12.41
CA GLY A 650 16.76 28.70 11.23
C GLY A 650 17.07 27.76 10.06
N ILE A 651 16.97 26.44 10.21
CA ILE A 651 17.04 25.50 9.08
C ILE A 651 15.64 25.33 8.46
N PRO A 652 15.44 25.66 7.16
CA PRO A 652 14.16 25.41 6.50
C PRO A 652 13.82 23.91 6.49
N TRP A 653 12.61 23.59 6.95
CA TRP A 653 12.16 22.22 7.12
C TRP A 653 10.74 21.99 6.61
N CYS A 654 10.52 20.83 6.00
CA CYS A 654 9.21 20.36 5.56
C CYS A 654 9.01 18.90 5.99
N HIS A 655 7.90 18.63 6.67
CA HIS A 655 7.43 17.27 6.97
C HIS A 655 6.28 16.87 6.05
N LEU A 656 6.38 15.68 5.46
CA LEU A 656 5.37 15.06 4.62
C LEU A 656 4.85 13.77 5.26
N ASP A 657 3.63 13.81 5.81
CA ASP A 657 2.93 12.61 6.27
C ASP A 657 2.14 11.97 5.12
N ILE A 658 2.64 10.83 4.64
CA ILE A 658 2.14 10.12 3.47
C ILE A 658 1.29 8.89 3.82
N ALA A 659 0.94 8.70 5.10
CA ALA A 659 0.18 7.51 5.54
C ALA A 659 -1.15 7.31 4.80
N GLY A 660 -1.76 8.38 4.27
CA GLY A 660 -3.00 8.29 3.48
C GLY A 660 -2.79 7.90 2.01
N VAL A 661 -1.63 8.21 1.42
CA VAL A 661 -1.41 8.21 -0.04
C VAL A 661 -0.36 7.20 -0.52
N HIS A 662 0.28 6.49 0.41
CA HIS A 662 1.32 5.51 0.11
C HIS A 662 0.81 4.29 -0.70
N ALA A 663 -0.50 4.02 -0.69
CA ALA A 663 -1.14 2.95 -1.45
C ALA A 663 -2.46 3.42 -2.10
N SER A 664 -2.79 2.84 -3.26
CA SER A 664 -4.04 3.16 -3.95
C SER A 664 -5.21 2.32 -3.45
N GLU A 665 -6.36 2.94 -3.20
CA GLU A 665 -7.60 2.25 -2.79
C GLU A 665 -8.42 1.67 -3.96
N SER A 666 -8.10 2.08 -5.20
CA SER A 666 -8.82 1.69 -6.42
C SER A 666 -7.88 1.58 -7.63
N ASP A 667 -8.36 0.91 -8.67
CA ASP A 667 -7.71 0.94 -9.98
C ASP A 667 -8.02 2.31 -10.62
N LYS A 668 -7.07 3.24 -10.54
CA LYS A 668 -7.24 4.62 -11.01
C LYS A 668 -5.96 5.09 -11.69
N GLY A 669 -6.09 5.60 -12.92
CA GLY A 669 -4.95 6.03 -13.73
C GLY A 669 -3.89 4.92 -13.82
N PRO A 670 -2.61 5.21 -13.55
CA PRO A 670 -1.54 4.22 -13.61
C PRO A 670 -1.42 3.35 -12.34
N TYR A 671 -2.33 3.49 -11.37
CA TYR A 671 -2.28 2.77 -10.10
C TYR A 671 -3.21 1.56 -10.06
N ILE A 672 -2.79 0.55 -9.29
CA ILE A 672 -3.58 -0.67 -9.06
C ILE A 672 -4.10 -0.64 -7.63
N LYS A 673 -5.33 -1.09 -7.45
CA LYS A 673 -5.94 -1.25 -6.14
C LYS A 673 -5.06 -2.08 -5.19
N ASN A 674 -4.94 -1.57 -3.96
CA ASN A 674 -4.15 -2.14 -2.87
C ASN A 674 -2.68 -2.34 -3.24
N SER A 675 -2.12 -1.50 -4.11
CA SER A 675 -0.69 -1.49 -4.44
C SER A 675 -0.07 -0.19 -3.97
N ALA A 676 1.21 -0.25 -3.61
CA ALA A 676 2.03 0.94 -3.38
C ALA A 676 1.90 1.94 -4.55
N THR A 677 1.90 3.23 -4.25
CA THR A 677 1.90 4.30 -5.26
C THR A 677 3.31 4.68 -5.68
N GLY A 678 4.30 4.53 -4.79
CA GLY A 678 5.65 5.08 -4.97
C GLY A 678 5.71 6.59 -4.68
N PHE A 679 4.74 7.11 -3.92
CA PHE A 679 4.61 8.52 -3.56
C PHE A 679 5.93 9.08 -3.03
N GLY A 680 6.26 10.31 -3.44
CA GLY A 680 7.44 11.03 -3.02
C GLY A 680 8.62 10.86 -3.96
N ALA A 681 8.71 9.73 -4.70
CA ALA A 681 9.81 9.53 -5.64
C ALA A 681 9.81 10.57 -6.77
N ARG A 682 8.62 10.90 -7.30
CA ARG A 682 8.47 11.91 -8.38
C ARG A 682 8.40 13.31 -7.80
N LEU A 683 7.64 13.52 -6.72
CA LEU A 683 7.59 14.81 -6.01
C LEU A 683 8.98 15.35 -5.64
N LEU A 684 9.81 14.55 -4.97
CA LEU A 684 11.12 15.00 -4.51
C LEU A 684 12.12 15.15 -5.67
N ALA A 685 11.96 14.37 -6.74
CA ALA A 685 12.75 14.51 -7.96
C ALA A 685 12.41 15.82 -8.69
N ASP A 686 11.12 16.11 -8.91
CA ASP A 686 10.65 17.34 -9.55
C ASP A 686 11.02 18.59 -8.76
N LEU A 687 11.00 18.51 -7.42
CA LEU A 687 11.45 19.59 -6.55
C LEU A 687 12.90 19.98 -6.86
N LEU A 688 13.76 19.00 -7.12
CA LEU A 688 15.18 19.20 -7.38
C LEU A 688 15.51 19.37 -8.88
N ASP A 689 14.56 19.13 -9.78
CA ASP A 689 14.73 19.34 -11.23
C ASP A 689 14.76 20.81 -11.63
N THR A 690 14.18 21.66 -10.79
CA THR A 690 14.11 23.11 -11.02
C THR A 690 15.32 23.89 -10.46
N ASP A 691 16.35 23.19 -9.97
CA ASP A 691 17.34 23.72 -9.02
C ASP A 691 18.83 23.64 -9.46
#